data_AF-A0A2X3H879-F1
#
_entry.id   AF-A0A2X3H879-F1
#
_cell.length_a   1.000
_cell.length_b   1.000
_cell.length_c   1.000
_cell.angle_alpha   90.00
_cell.angle_beta   90.00
_cell.angle_gamma   90.00
#
_symmetry.space_group_name_H-M   'P 1'
#
loop_
_entity.id
_entity.type
_entity.pdbx_description
1 polymer ?
#
loop_
_entity_poly.entity_id
_entity_poly.type
_entity_poly.pdbx_seq_one_letter_code
_entity_poly.pdbx_strand_id
1 'polypeptide(L)'
;MLFLNKDPELAKAARRIVEEELQLETLSIVGWRDVPTNEGVLGEIALSSLPRIEQIFVNAPAGWRPRDMERRLFIARRRIEKRLQEDKDFYVCSLSNLVNIYKGLCMPADLPRFYLDLADLRLESAICLFHQRFSTNTVPRWPLAQPFRYLAHNGEINTITGNRQWARARTYKFQTPLIPDLHDAAPFVNETGSDSSSMDNMLELLLAGGMDIVRAMRLLVPPAWQNNPDMDPELRSFFDFNSMHMEPWDGPAGIVMSDGRYAACNLDRNGLRPARYVITKDKLITCASEVGIWDYQPDEVVEKGRVGPGELMVIDTRAGRILHSAETDDDLKSRHPYKEWMEKNVRRLVPFEDLPDEEVGSRQLDDDTLASYQKQFNYSAEELDSVLRVLGENGQEAVGSMGDDTPFAVLSSQPRIIYDYFRQQFAQVTNPPIDPLREAHVMSLATSIGREMNVFCEAEGQAHRLSFKSPILLYSDFKQLTTMEEEHYRADVLDITFNPAEASLSETVKALCDKAEQMVRDGTVLLVLSDRNIAKDRLPVPAPMAVGAIQTRLVDKSLRCDANIIVETASARDPHHFAVLLGFGATAIYPYLAYETLAKLVDSKAIDKPYRAVMLNYRNGINKGLYKIMSKMGISTIASYRCSKLFEAVGLHRDVSDLCFQGVVSRIGGASFDDFQQDLLNLSKRAWLARKPLAQGGLLKYVHGGEYHAYNPDVVRTLQQAVQSGEYSDYQQYAKLVNERPAATLRDLLALNPGEDAISIDEVEPAKELFKRFDTAAMSIGALSPEAHESLAEAMNSIGGFSNSGEGGEDPARYGTNKVSRIKQVASGRFGVTPAYLVNADVIQIKVAQGAKPGEGGQLPGDKVTPYIAKLRYSVPGVTLISPPPHHDIYSIEDLAQLIFDLKQVNPKAMISVKLVSEPGVGTIATGVAKAYADLITIAGYDGGTGASPLSSVKYAGCPWELGLVETQQALVANGLRHKIRLQVDGGLKTGLDIIKAAILGAESFGFGTGPMVALGCKYLRICHLNNCATGVATQDDKLRKNHYHGLPFKVTNYFGIYRP
;
A
#
# COMPACT_ATOMS: atom_id res chain seq x y z
N MET A 1 -3.23 -4.89 -36.01
CA MET A 1 -1.98 -4.14 -35.76
C MET A 1 -1.05 -4.95 -34.86
N LEU A 2 0.14 -5.29 -35.33
CA LEU A 2 1.12 -6.10 -34.60
C LEU A 2 2.48 -5.41 -34.55
N PHE A 3 3.16 -5.58 -33.42
CA PHE A 3 4.58 -5.32 -33.25
C PHE A 3 5.32 -6.65 -33.37
N LEU A 4 6.29 -6.70 -34.27
CA LEU A 4 7.14 -7.85 -34.53
C LEU A 4 8.59 -7.51 -34.18
N ASN A 5 9.38 -8.56 -33.99
CA ASN A 5 10.81 -8.42 -33.74
C ASN A 5 11.52 -7.68 -34.90
N LYS A 6 12.60 -6.95 -34.59
CA LYS A 6 13.46 -6.33 -35.61
C LYS A 6 14.20 -7.39 -36.43
N ASP A 7 14.54 -8.52 -35.80
CA ASP A 7 15.16 -9.67 -36.48
C ASP A 7 14.19 -10.26 -37.52
N PRO A 8 14.57 -10.26 -38.81
CA PRO A 8 13.72 -10.79 -39.88
C PRO A 8 13.31 -12.25 -39.72
N GLU A 9 14.16 -13.10 -39.12
CA GLU A 9 13.86 -14.52 -38.94
C GLU A 9 12.85 -14.74 -37.81
N LEU A 10 13.01 -14.04 -36.69
CA LEU A 10 12.03 -14.06 -35.60
C LEU A 10 10.69 -13.46 -36.06
N ALA A 11 10.71 -12.35 -36.80
CA ALA A 11 9.50 -11.77 -37.38
C ALA A 11 8.80 -12.72 -38.37
N LYS A 12 9.55 -13.47 -39.19
CA LYS A 12 8.99 -14.48 -40.10
C LYS A 12 8.39 -15.66 -39.34
N ALA A 13 9.05 -16.13 -38.28
CA ALA A 13 8.51 -17.17 -37.41
C ALA A 13 7.21 -16.72 -36.71
N ALA A 14 7.18 -15.48 -36.20
CA ALA A 14 6.00 -14.90 -35.59
C ALA A 14 4.83 -14.78 -36.60
N ARG A 15 5.09 -14.30 -37.82
CA ARG A 15 4.07 -14.24 -38.89
C ARG A 15 3.47 -15.62 -39.19
N ARG A 16 4.31 -16.65 -39.31
CA ARG A 16 3.85 -18.02 -39.53
C ARG A 16 2.96 -18.50 -38.39
N ILE A 17 3.34 -18.26 -37.14
CA ILE A 17 2.52 -18.63 -35.98
C ILE A 17 1.18 -17.90 -36.00
N VAL A 18 1.19 -16.60 -36.30
CA VAL A 18 -0.04 -15.78 -36.42
C VAL A 18 -0.96 -16.35 -37.51
N GLU A 19 -0.42 -16.66 -38.69
CA GLU A 19 -1.18 -17.24 -39.80
C GLU A 19 -1.76 -18.62 -39.44
N GLU A 20 -0.97 -19.49 -38.81
CA GLU A 20 -1.40 -20.83 -38.37
C GLU A 20 -2.59 -20.72 -37.41
N GLU A 21 -2.50 -19.90 -36.36
CA GLU A 21 -3.57 -19.75 -35.36
C GLU A 21 -4.84 -19.12 -35.94
N LEU A 22 -4.71 -18.15 -36.86
CA LEU A 22 -5.87 -17.55 -37.53
C LEU A 22 -6.56 -18.54 -38.48
N GLN A 23 -5.80 -19.36 -39.20
CA GLN A 23 -6.33 -20.40 -40.07
C GLN A 23 -7.02 -21.52 -39.28
N LEU A 24 -6.49 -21.88 -38.10
CA LEU A 24 -7.15 -22.80 -37.16
C LEU A 24 -8.55 -22.29 -36.76
N GLU A 25 -8.71 -20.97 -36.67
CA GLU A 25 -10.00 -20.31 -36.44
C GLU A 25 -10.87 -20.13 -37.69
N THR A 26 -10.52 -20.79 -38.80
CA THR A 26 -11.21 -20.72 -40.11
C THR A 26 -11.20 -19.33 -40.75
N LEU A 27 -10.32 -18.43 -40.31
CA LEU A 27 -10.14 -17.11 -40.89
C LEU A 27 -9.18 -17.18 -42.08
N SER A 28 -9.59 -16.65 -43.23
CA SER A 28 -8.73 -16.64 -44.43
C SER A 28 -7.81 -15.43 -44.40
N ILE A 29 -6.50 -15.65 -44.56
CA ILE A 29 -5.51 -14.58 -44.62
C ILE A 29 -5.55 -13.91 -45.99
N VAL A 30 -5.75 -12.59 -46.02
CA VAL A 30 -5.70 -11.77 -47.24
C VAL A 30 -4.27 -11.33 -47.52
N GLY A 31 -3.54 -10.90 -46.49
CA GLY A 31 -2.13 -10.54 -46.60
C GLY A 31 -1.63 -9.66 -45.45
N TRP A 32 -0.32 -9.45 -45.44
CA TRP A 32 0.38 -8.54 -44.53
C TRP A 32 0.66 -7.20 -45.21
N ARG A 33 0.67 -6.14 -44.41
CA ARG A 33 0.98 -4.78 -44.82
C ARG A 33 1.98 -4.18 -43.82
N ASP A 34 3.14 -3.76 -44.31
CA ASP A 34 4.04 -2.90 -43.56
C ASP A 34 3.35 -1.55 -43.31
N VAL A 35 3.30 -1.11 -42.05
CA VAL A 35 2.67 0.17 -41.71
C VAL A 35 3.65 1.29 -42.06
N PRO A 36 3.22 2.30 -42.85
CA PRO A 36 4.11 3.40 -43.23
C PRO A 36 4.42 4.29 -42.02
N THR A 37 5.69 4.32 -41.61
CA THR A 37 6.19 5.10 -40.47
C THR A 37 7.30 6.07 -40.86
N ASN A 38 7.47 7.14 -40.08
CA ASN A 38 8.58 8.09 -40.20
C ASN A 38 9.46 8.09 -38.95
N GLU A 39 10.54 7.32 -38.97
CA GLU A 39 11.46 7.15 -37.84
C GLU A 39 12.19 8.44 -37.43
N GLY A 40 12.35 9.41 -38.35
CA GLY A 40 13.09 10.65 -38.09
C GLY A 40 12.44 11.56 -37.03
N VAL A 41 11.22 11.25 -36.60
CA VAL A 41 10.49 11.97 -35.56
C VAL A 41 10.80 11.43 -34.16
N LEU A 42 11.35 10.21 -34.05
CA LEU A 42 11.58 9.55 -32.76
C LEU A 42 12.89 10.00 -32.12
N GLY A 43 12.87 10.14 -30.79
CA GLY A 43 14.09 10.26 -30.00
C GLY A 43 14.87 8.95 -29.92
N GLU A 44 16.16 9.02 -29.56
CA GLU A 44 17.09 7.88 -29.56
C GLU A 44 16.60 6.67 -28.74
N ILE A 45 16.00 6.91 -27.56
CA ILE A 45 15.46 5.85 -26.70
C ILE A 45 14.28 5.12 -27.37
N ALA A 46 13.37 5.88 -28.00
CA ALA A 46 12.22 5.31 -28.69
C ALA A 46 12.66 4.55 -29.95
N LEU A 47 13.62 5.11 -30.70
CA LEU A 47 14.15 4.52 -31.92
C LEU A 47 14.92 3.21 -31.65
N SER A 48 15.74 3.18 -30.60
CA SER A 48 16.50 1.98 -30.24
C SER A 48 15.60 0.77 -29.96
N SER A 49 14.39 1.01 -29.44
CA SER A 49 13.38 0.00 -29.10
C SER A 49 12.23 -0.13 -30.11
N LEU A 50 12.24 0.59 -31.24
CA LEU A 50 11.18 0.61 -32.25
C LEU A 50 10.89 -0.79 -32.84
N PRO A 51 9.72 -1.41 -32.63
CA PRO A 51 9.43 -2.71 -33.25
C PRO A 51 9.22 -2.57 -34.77
N ARG A 52 9.22 -3.71 -35.48
CA ARG A 52 8.67 -3.76 -36.84
C ARG A 52 7.15 -3.72 -36.72
N ILE A 53 6.48 -2.79 -37.42
CA ILE A 53 5.04 -2.56 -37.25
C ILE A 53 4.32 -3.01 -38.52
N GLU A 54 3.50 -4.06 -38.38
CA GLU A 54 2.77 -4.65 -39.50
C GLU A 54 1.27 -4.82 -39.18
N GLN A 55 0.45 -4.82 -40.23
CA GLN A 55 -0.96 -5.16 -40.20
C GLN A 55 -1.20 -6.47 -40.94
N ILE A 56 -2.10 -7.30 -40.42
CA ILE A 56 -2.61 -8.47 -41.11
C ILE A 56 -4.09 -8.25 -41.43
N PHE A 57 -4.50 -8.59 -42.65
CA PHE A 57 -5.88 -8.54 -43.09
C PHE A 57 -6.44 -9.96 -43.19
N VAL A 58 -7.62 -10.18 -42.62
CA VAL A 58 -8.29 -11.48 -42.59
C VAL A 58 -9.77 -11.34 -42.95
N ASN A 59 -10.33 -12.34 -43.60
CA ASN A 59 -11.78 -12.46 -43.81
C ASN A 59 -12.35 -13.55 -42.91
N ALA A 60 -13.57 -13.32 -42.42
CA ALA A 60 -14.36 -14.32 -41.72
C ALA A 60 -15.21 -15.15 -42.69
N PRO A 61 -15.58 -16.38 -42.31
CA PRO A 61 -16.58 -17.16 -43.03
C PRO A 61 -17.93 -16.45 -43.17
N ALA A 62 -18.68 -16.78 -44.22
CA ALA A 62 -20.02 -16.24 -44.42
C ALA A 62 -20.95 -16.63 -43.25
N GLY A 63 -21.76 -15.66 -42.79
CA GLY A 63 -22.75 -15.86 -41.71
C GLY A 63 -22.26 -15.51 -40.31
N TRP A 64 -20.97 -15.26 -40.11
CA TRP A 64 -20.45 -14.77 -38.84
C TRP A 64 -20.87 -13.33 -38.60
N ARG A 65 -21.39 -13.03 -37.40
CA ARG A 65 -21.65 -11.66 -36.98
C ARG A 65 -20.34 -11.03 -36.50
N PRO A 66 -20.23 -9.69 -36.46
CA PRO A 66 -19.03 -9.03 -35.96
C PRO A 66 -18.59 -9.53 -34.58
N ARG A 67 -19.53 -9.74 -33.65
CA ARG A 67 -19.22 -10.27 -32.31
C ARG A 67 -18.73 -11.72 -32.32
N ASP A 68 -19.16 -12.54 -33.28
CA ASP A 68 -18.69 -13.93 -33.39
C ASP A 68 -17.23 -13.95 -33.86
N MET A 69 -16.90 -13.06 -34.80
CA MET A 69 -15.52 -12.83 -35.25
C MET A 69 -14.62 -12.34 -34.11
N GLU A 70 -15.05 -11.35 -33.32
CA GLU A 70 -14.27 -10.86 -32.17
C GLU A 70 -13.93 -11.98 -31.18
N ARG A 71 -14.88 -12.89 -30.86
CA ARG A 71 -14.61 -14.02 -29.95
C ARG A 71 -13.55 -14.98 -30.49
N ARG A 72 -13.56 -15.27 -31.79
CA ARG A 72 -12.55 -16.16 -32.39
C ARG A 72 -11.21 -15.47 -32.55
N LEU A 73 -11.18 -14.18 -32.87
CA LEU A 73 -9.97 -13.37 -32.86
C LEU A 73 -9.35 -13.27 -31.45
N PHE A 74 -10.17 -13.16 -30.41
CA PHE A 74 -9.72 -13.25 -29.02
C PHE A 74 -9.00 -14.57 -28.76
N ILE A 75 -9.60 -15.71 -29.12
CA ILE A 75 -8.98 -17.04 -28.92
C ILE A 75 -7.68 -17.18 -29.71
N ALA A 76 -7.68 -16.83 -31.00
CA ALA A 76 -6.47 -16.84 -31.83
C ALA A 76 -5.37 -15.99 -31.19
N ARG A 77 -5.68 -14.75 -30.78
CA ARG A 77 -4.71 -13.84 -30.15
C ARG A 77 -4.10 -14.46 -28.90
N ARG A 78 -4.91 -15.03 -28.01
CA ARG A 78 -4.43 -15.65 -26.76
C ARG A 78 -3.51 -16.85 -27.06
N ARG A 79 -3.83 -17.68 -28.05
CA ARG A 79 -2.96 -18.79 -28.47
C ARG A 79 -1.66 -18.30 -29.10
N ILE A 80 -1.72 -17.26 -29.95
CA ILE A 80 -0.54 -16.61 -30.53
C ILE A 80 0.39 -16.08 -29.43
N GLU A 81 -0.14 -15.30 -28.48
CA GLU A 81 0.62 -14.73 -27.37
C GLU A 81 1.31 -15.81 -26.52
N LYS A 82 0.65 -16.95 -26.29
CA LYS A 82 1.26 -18.10 -25.60
C LYS A 82 2.40 -18.73 -26.38
N ARG A 83 2.23 -18.95 -27.68
CA ARG A 83 3.27 -19.54 -28.55
C ARG A 83 4.48 -18.62 -28.74
N LEU A 84 4.28 -17.32 -28.56
CA LEU A 84 5.31 -16.29 -28.74
C LEU A 84 5.77 -15.64 -27.42
N GLN A 85 5.50 -16.26 -26.26
CA GLN A 85 5.83 -15.70 -24.95
C GLN A 85 7.33 -15.40 -24.77
N GLU A 86 8.21 -16.16 -25.41
CA GLU A 86 9.67 -15.96 -25.36
C GLU A 86 10.15 -14.76 -26.21
N ASP A 87 9.39 -14.35 -27.22
CA ASP A 87 9.70 -13.16 -28.04
C ASP A 87 9.17 -11.90 -27.34
N LYS A 88 10.04 -11.27 -26.55
CA LYS A 88 9.69 -10.09 -25.73
C LYS A 88 9.33 -8.85 -26.55
N ASP A 89 9.65 -8.82 -27.84
CA ASP A 89 9.34 -7.70 -28.74
C ASP A 89 8.02 -7.92 -29.51
N PHE A 90 7.53 -9.17 -29.55
CA PHE A 90 6.24 -9.48 -30.15
C PHE A 90 5.08 -8.97 -29.30
N TYR A 91 4.15 -8.24 -29.92
CA TYR A 91 2.96 -7.76 -29.23
C TYR A 91 1.80 -7.49 -30.19
N VAL A 92 0.61 -7.97 -29.84
CA VAL A 92 -0.62 -7.67 -30.58
C VAL A 92 -1.29 -6.45 -29.97
N CYS A 93 -1.19 -5.31 -30.67
CA CYS A 93 -1.84 -4.06 -30.26
C CYS A 93 -3.36 -4.17 -30.36
N SER A 94 -3.84 -4.59 -31.53
CA SER A 94 -5.25 -4.87 -31.81
C SER A 94 -5.33 -5.96 -32.86
N LEU A 95 -6.30 -6.85 -32.69
CA LEU A 95 -6.70 -7.87 -33.65
C LEU A 95 -8.21 -7.97 -33.59
N SER A 96 -8.88 -7.06 -34.28
CA SER A 96 -10.33 -6.82 -34.19
C SER A 96 -10.88 -6.37 -35.53
N ASN A 97 -12.17 -6.63 -35.78
CA ASN A 97 -12.91 -6.06 -36.89
C ASN A 97 -13.71 -4.79 -36.52
N LEU A 98 -13.64 -4.36 -35.26
CA LEU A 98 -14.37 -3.20 -34.73
C LEU A 98 -13.45 -2.04 -34.33
N VAL A 99 -12.26 -2.35 -33.79
CA VAL A 99 -11.33 -1.34 -33.28
C VAL A 99 -9.93 -1.54 -33.83
N ASN A 100 -9.21 -0.43 -34.06
CA ASN A 100 -7.82 -0.43 -34.47
C ASN A 100 -7.02 0.57 -33.62
N ILE A 101 -5.77 0.25 -33.31
CA ILE A 101 -4.96 0.99 -32.34
C ILE A 101 -3.63 1.38 -32.97
N TYR A 102 -3.38 2.68 -33.03
CA TYR A 102 -2.09 3.27 -33.35
C TYR A 102 -1.49 3.85 -32.06
N LYS A 103 -0.37 3.29 -31.61
CA LYS A 103 0.33 3.72 -30.39
C LYS A 103 1.83 3.66 -30.57
N GLY A 104 2.57 4.44 -29.79
CA GLY A 104 4.03 4.49 -29.89
C GLY A 104 4.67 5.34 -28.81
N LEU A 105 6.01 5.29 -28.77
CA LEU A 105 6.82 6.09 -27.84
C LEU A 105 7.21 7.44 -28.47
N CYS A 106 6.21 8.29 -28.74
CA CYS A 106 6.41 9.63 -29.28
C CYS A 106 5.56 10.66 -28.52
N MET A 107 5.84 11.95 -28.73
CA MET A 107 4.97 13.01 -28.21
C MET A 107 3.61 12.98 -28.94
N PRO A 108 2.49 13.37 -28.28
CA PRO A 108 1.18 13.36 -28.92
C PRO A 108 1.12 14.15 -30.23
N ALA A 109 1.76 15.32 -30.28
CA ALA A 109 1.81 16.18 -31.47
C ALA A 109 2.53 15.52 -32.67
N ASP A 110 3.36 14.52 -32.41
CA ASP A 110 4.18 13.83 -33.39
C ASP A 110 3.59 12.50 -33.85
N LEU A 111 2.54 11.99 -33.18
CA LEU A 111 1.88 10.74 -33.53
C LEU A 111 1.40 10.68 -35.00
N PRO A 112 0.69 11.70 -35.55
CA PRO A 112 0.29 11.69 -36.96
C PRO A 112 1.45 11.92 -37.94
N ARG A 113 2.60 12.41 -37.45
CA ARG A 113 3.83 12.53 -38.25
C ARG A 113 4.60 11.22 -38.30
N PHE A 114 4.52 10.43 -37.22
CA PHE A 114 5.12 9.11 -37.14
C PHE A 114 4.32 8.08 -37.93
N TYR A 115 3.01 7.94 -37.69
CA TYR A 115 2.13 7.05 -38.46
C TYR A 115 1.46 7.78 -39.62
N LEU A 116 1.95 7.55 -40.84
CA LEU A 116 1.47 8.29 -42.02
C LEU A 116 -0.01 8.02 -42.35
N ASP A 117 -0.53 6.87 -41.92
CA ASP A 117 -1.95 6.52 -42.05
C ASP A 117 -2.88 7.49 -41.29
N LEU A 118 -2.45 8.01 -40.14
CA LEU A 118 -3.24 8.96 -39.34
C LEU A 118 -3.37 10.34 -40.00
N ALA A 119 -2.50 10.64 -40.98
CA ALA A 119 -2.57 11.87 -41.76
C ALA A 119 -3.44 11.73 -43.02
N ASP A 120 -3.93 10.52 -43.32
CA ASP A 120 -4.76 10.25 -44.51
C ASP A 120 -6.23 10.58 -44.25
N LEU A 121 -6.82 11.41 -45.12
CA LEU A 121 -8.22 11.85 -44.99
C LEU A 121 -9.24 10.70 -45.12
N ARG A 122 -8.86 9.55 -45.67
CA ARG A 122 -9.72 8.36 -45.76
C ARG A 122 -9.90 7.65 -44.42
N LEU A 123 -9.06 7.95 -43.43
CA LEU A 123 -9.16 7.36 -42.10
C LEU A 123 -10.22 8.13 -41.28
N GLU A 124 -11.48 7.75 -41.46
CA GLU A 124 -12.63 8.31 -40.74
C GLU A 124 -13.05 7.40 -39.59
N SER A 125 -13.53 7.99 -38.48
CA SER A 125 -14.08 7.25 -37.35
C SER A 125 -15.17 8.03 -36.63
N ALA A 126 -16.16 7.32 -36.10
CA ALA A 126 -17.17 7.87 -35.20
C ALA A 126 -16.68 8.00 -33.75
N ILE A 127 -15.63 7.23 -33.37
CA ILE A 127 -15.08 7.18 -32.01
C ILE A 127 -13.56 7.31 -32.09
N CYS A 128 -13.00 8.19 -31.27
CA CYS A 128 -11.55 8.32 -31.10
C CYS A 128 -11.21 8.28 -29.60
N LEU A 129 -10.39 7.31 -29.20
CA LEU A 129 -9.81 7.24 -27.87
C LEU A 129 -8.32 7.59 -27.97
N PHE A 130 -7.87 8.50 -27.12
CA PHE A 130 -6.48 8.91 -27.04
C PHE A 130 -5.98 8.83 -25.61
N HIS A 131 -4.66 8.70 -25.46
CA HIS A 131 -4.02 8.65 -24.14
C HIS A 131 -2.57 9.10 -24.23
N GLN A 132 -2.12 9.87 -23.24
CA GLN A 132 -0.72 10.17 -23.02
C GLN A 132 -0.32 9.66 -21.64
N ARG A 133 0.74 8.84 -21.58
CA ARG A 133 1.19 8.20 -20.33
C ARG A 133 2.38 8.94 -19.73
N PHE A 134 2.30 9.25 -18.44
CA PHE A 134 3.48 9.55 -17.63
C PHE A 134 3.99 8.26 -16.98
N SER A 135 5.18 7.78 -17.35
CA SER A 135 5.71 6.53 -16.77
C SER A 135 6.53 6.81 -15.51
N THR A 136 5.95 6.46 -14.37
CA THR A 136 6.61 6.32 -13.06
C THR A 136 7.19 4.93 -12.86
N ASN A 137 6.51 3.89 -13.37
CA ASN A 137 6.67 2.52 -12.88
C ASN A 137 7.47 1.58 -13.79
N THR A 138 7.81 2.02 -15.01
CA THR A 138 8.38 1.15 -16.04
C THR A 138 9.38 1.88 -16.94
N VAL A 139 10.43 1.18 -17.37
CA VAL A 139 11.26 1.59 -18.51
C VAL A 139 10.34 1.75 -19.73
N PRO A 140 10.46 2.83 -20.53
CA PRO A 140 9.60 3.04 -21.68
C PRO A 140 9.69 1.86 -22.65
N ARG A 141 8.54 1.21 -22.90
CA ARG A 141 8.40 0.10 -23.84
C ARG A 141 7.18 0.30 -24.71
N TRP A 142 7.31 0.01 -25.99
CA TRP A 142 6.25 0.18 -27.00
C TRP A 142 4.93 -0.53 -26.63
N PRO A 143 4.93 -1.80 -26.17
CA PRO A 143 3.69 -2.48 -25.76
C PRO A 143 2.93 -1.79 -24.62
N LEU A 144 3.62 -1.04 -23.77
CA LEU A 144 3.05 -0.37 -22.59
C LEU A 144 2.46 1.01 -22.90
N ALA A 145 2.64 1.51 -24.12
CA ALA A 145 1.87 2.66 -24.59
C ALA A 145 0.38 2.29 -24.61
N GLN A 146 -0.48 3.28 -24.43
CA GLN A 146 -1.94 3.15 -24.44
C GLN A 146 -2.51 3.97 -25.62
N PRO A 147 -3.74 3.67 -26.11
CA PRO A 147 -4.74 2.73 -25.56
C PRO A 147 -4.33 1.25 -25.54
N PHE A 148 -4.95 0.48 -24.63
CA PHE A 148 -5.06 -0.97 -24.74
C PHE A 148 -6.26 -1.35 -25.61
N ARG A 149 -6.69 -2.62 -25.63
CA ARG A 149 -7.61 -3.14 -26.66
C ARG A 149 -8.98 -2.48 -26.57
N TYR A 150 -9.51 -2.34 -25.37
CA TYR A 150 -10.82 -1.76 -25.11
C TYR A 150 -10.75 -0.49 -24.28
N LEU A 151 -9.67 -0.27 -23.52
CA LEU A 151 -9.58 0.87 -22.60
C LEU A 151 -8.29 1.66 -22.69
N ALA A 152 -8.38 2.92 -22.27
CA ALA A 152 -7.27 3.72 -21.80
C ALA A 152 -7.55 4.18 -20.37
N HIS A 153 -6.52 4.12 -19.54
CA HIS A 153 -6.60 4.34 -18.11
C HIS A 153 -5.56 5.38 -17.69
N ASN A 154 -6.06 6.50 -17.19
CA ASN A 154 -5.27 7.48 -16.46
C ASN A 154 -5.44 7.21 -14.96
N GLY A 155 -4.39 6.78 -14.28
CA GLY A 155 -4.45 6.36 -12.88
C GLY A 155 -3.55 5.17 -12.58
N GLU A 156 -3.80 4.52 -11.44
CA GLU A 156 -3.07 3.33 -10.96
C GLU A 156 -4.05 2.42 -10.19
N ILE A 157 -4.07 1.12 -10.51
CA ILE A 157 -4.88 0.13 -9.77
C ILE A 157 -4.08 -0.39 -8.58
N ASN A 158 -4.40 0.10 -7.38
CA ASN A 158 -3.64 -0.21 -6.16
C ASN A 158 -3.97 -1.59 -5.55
N THR A 159 -5.01 -2.27 -6.05
CA THR A 159 -5.38 -3.63 -5.64
C THR A 159 -4.86 -4.73 -6.58
N ILE A 160 -4.03 -4.38 -7.57
CA ILE A 160 -3.69 -5.24 -8.70
C ILE A 160 -3.13 -6.61 -8.32
N THR A 161 -2.31 -6.71 -7.27
CA THR A 161 -1.74 -7.99 -6.81
C THR A 161 -2.83 -8.96 -6.37
N GLY A 162 -3.80 -8.48 -5.58
CA GLY A 162 -4.97 -9.26 -5.17
C GLY A 162 -5.84 -9.62 -6.37
N ASN A 163 -6.10 -8.66 -7.26
CA ASN A 163 -6.93 -8.88 -8.44
C ASN A 163 -6.37 -9.95 -9.38
N ARG A 164 -5.05 -9.94 -9.63
CA ARG A 164 -4.37 -10.98 -10.43
C ARG A 164 -4.50 -12.36 -9.77
N GLN A 165 -4.31 -12.44 -8.45
CA GLN A 165 -4.45 -13.71 -7.75
C GLN A 165 -5.89 -14.26 -7.81
N TRP A 166 -6.89 -13.39 -7.64
CA TRP A 166 -8.29 -13.80 -7.73
C TRP A 166 -8.71 -14.17 -9.16
N ALA A 167 -8.21 -13.44 -10.16
CA ALA A 167 -8.38 -13.82 -11.57
C ALA A 167 -7.81 -15.22 -11.85
N ARG A 168 -6.62 -15.53 -11.31
CA ARG A 168 -6.01 -16.85 -11.38
C ARG A 168 -6.86 -17.91 -10.67
N ALA A 169 -7.29 -17.63 -9.44
CA ALA A 169 -8.13 -18.55 -8.65
C ALA A 169 -9.46 -18.89 -9.35
N ARG A 170 -10.07 -17.93 -10.05
CA ARG A 170 -11.34 -18.09 -10.77
C ARG A 170 -11.22 -18.72 -12.16
N THR A 171 -10.01 -19.00 -12.65
CA THR A 171 -9.78 -19.49 -14.02
C THR A 171 -10.71 -20.63 -14.42
N TYR A 172 -10.95 -21.61 -13.55
CA TYR A 172 -11.80 -22.77 -13.81
C TYR A 172 -13.31 -22.48 -13.74
N LYS A 173 -13.72 -21.40 -13.06
CA LYS A 173 -15.12 -20.96 -12.93
C LYS A 173 -15.60 -20.18 -14.15
N PHE A 174 -14.69 -19.53 -14.89
CA PHE A 174 -15.02 -18.79 -16.10
C PHE A 174 -15.39 -19.74 -17.25
N GLN A 175 -16.70 -19.92 -17.45
CA GLN A 175 -17.24 -20.80 -18.49
C GLN A 175 -18.35 -20.06 -19.25
N THR A 176 -18.36 -20.16 -20.57
CA THR A 176 -19.40 -19.53 -21.39
C THR A 176 -19.72 -20.40 -22.58
N PRO A 177 -21.01 -20.65 -22.89
CA PRO A 177 -21.39 -21.42 -24.07
C PRO A 177 -21.00 -20.71 -25.39
N LEU A 178 -20.68 -19.42 -25.33
CA LEU A 178 -20.25 -18.63 -26.49
C LEU A 178 -18.82 -18.94 -26.93
N ILE A 179 -17.99 -19.50 -26.04
CA ILE A 179 -16.59 -19.88 -26.29
C ILE A 179 -16.33 -21.20 -25.57
N PRO A 180 -16.71 -22.35 -26.17
CA PRO A 180 -16.56 -23.65 -25.52
C PRO A 180 -15.12 -24.01 -25.16
N ASP A 181 -14.15 -23.50 -25.92
CA ASP A 181 -12.71 -23.68 -25.75
C ASP A 181 -12.03 -22.55 -24.95
N LEU A 182 -12.79 -21.78 -24.13
CA LEU A 182 -12.28 -20.62 -23.41
C LEU A 182 -11.06 -20.93 -22.54
N HIS A 183 -10.99 -22.10 -21.90
CA HIS A 183 -9.86 -22.46 -21.04
C HIS A 183 -8.52 -22.56 -21.81
N ASP A 184 -8.55 -22.77 -23.12
CA ASP A 184 -7.35 -22.73 -23.97
C ASP A 184 -6.72 -21.33 -24.02
N ALA A 185 -7.45 -20.28 -23.62
CA ALA A 185 -6.94 -18.91 -23.54
C ALA A 185 -6.28 -18.54 -22.19
N ALA A 186 -6.42 -19.37 -21.15
CA ALA A 186 -5.90 -19.10 -19.81
C ALA A 186 -4.35 -19.18 -19.75
N PRO A 187 -3.61 -18.33 -19.01
CA PRO A 187 -4.11 -17.34 -18.04
C PRO A 187 -4.81 -16.19 -18.74
N PHE A 188 -5.91 -15.70 -18.18
CA PHE A 188 -6.71 -14.66 -18.82
C PHE A 188 -6.15 -13.25 -18.60
N VAL A 189 -5.52 -13.03 -17.45
CA VAL A 189 -4.93 -11.76 -17.06
C VAL A 189 -3.42 -11.94 -16.96
N ASN A 190 -2.65 -10.94 -17.43
CA ASN A 190 -1.21 -10.92 -17.21
C ASN A 190 -0.88 -10.81 -15.71
N GLU A 191 0.01 -11.68 -15.23
CA GLU A 191 0.42 -11.71 -13.82
C GLU A 191 1.53 -10.69 -13.50
N THR A 192 2.13 -10.10 -14.54
CA THR A 192 3.22 -9.11 -14.44
C THR A 192 3.01 -7.95 -15.42
N GLY A 193 3.74 -6.85 -15.22
CA GLY A 193 3.66 -5.66 -16.08
C GLY A 193 2.57 -4.69 -15.65
N SER A 194 2.05 -3.89 -16.60
CA SER A 194 1.07 -2.84 -16.32
C SER A 194 -0.23 -3.40 -15.74
N ASP A 195 -0.67 -2.77 -14.67
CA ASP A 195 -1.97 -2.87 -14.03
C ASP A 195 -3.15 -2.63 -14.99
N SER A 196 -3.05 -1.59 -15.80
CA SER A 196 -4.02 -1.15 -16.79
C SER A 196 -4.19 -2.21 -17.89
N SER A 197 -3.10 -2.88 -18.27
CA SER A 197 -3.16 -4.02 -19.20
C SER A 197 -3.88 -5.22 -18.57
N SER A 198 -3.76 -5.42 -17.26
CA SER A 198 -4.47 -6.50 -16.56
C SER A 198 -5.96 -6.24 -16.48
N MET A 199 -6.36 -5.00 -16.24
CA MET A 199 -7.75 -4.59 -16.29
C MET A 199 -8.34 -4.74 -17.69
N ASP A 200 -7.60 -4.34 -18.73
CA ASP A 200 -8.01 -4.51 -20.13
C ASP A 200 -8.20 -5.99 -20.49
N ASN A 201 -7.30 -6.87 -20.03
CA ASN A 201 -7.43 -8.32 -20.22
C ASN A 201 -8.67 -8.90 -19.53
N MET A 202 -8.97 -8.46 -18.31
CA MET A 202 -10.18 -8.88 -17.62
C MET A 202 -11.43 -8.35 -18.32
N LEU A 203 -11.46 -7.07 -18.72
CA LEU A 203 -12.57 -6.48 -19.47
C LEU A 203 -12.81 -7.24 -20.78
N GLU A 204 -11.76 -7.51 -21.54
CA GLU A 204 -11.82 -8.28 -22.79
C GLU A 204 -12.40 -9.70 -22.57
N LEU A 205 -11.98 -10.40 -21.50
CA LEU A 205 -12.57 -11.68 -21.11
C LEU A 205 -14.07 -11.56 -20.86
N LEU A 206 -14.50 -10.56 -20.08
CA LEU A 206 -15.90 -10.36 -19.74
C LEU A 206 -16.76 -10.07 -20.98
N LEU A 207 -16.26 -9.22 -21.88
CA LEU A 207 -16.93 -8.88 -23.14
C LEU A 207 -17.00 -10.10 -24.08
N ALA A 208 -15.88 -10.80 -24.28
CA ALA A 208 -15.83 -11.99 -25.13
C ALA A 208 -16.76 -13.10 -24.62
N GLY A 209 -16.84 -13.26 -23.29
CA GLY A 209 -17.71 -14.24 -22.64
C GLY A 209 -19.19 -13.88 -22.62
N GLY A 210 -19.58 -12.68 -23.09
CA GLY A 210 -20.95 -12.30 -23.39
C GLY A 210 -21.52 -11.13 -22.58
N MET A 211 -20.74 -10.51 -21.69
CA MET A 211 -21.19 -9.32 -20.97
C MET A 211 -21.19 -8.09 -21.88
N ASP A 212 -22.09 -7.14 -21.61
CA ASP A 212 -21.98 -5.80 -22.16
C ASP A 212 -21.02 -4.93 -21.33
N ILE A 213 -20.57 -3.83 -21.93
CA ILE A 213 -19.58 -2.93 -21.34
C ILE A 213 -20.05 -2.27 -20.04
N VAL A 214 -21.36 -2.03 -19.89
CA VAL A 214 -21.95 -1.40 -18.70
C VAL A 214 -21.85 -2.35 -17.53
N ARG A 215 -22.34 -3.59 -17.68
CA ARG A 215 -22.25 -4.61 -16.63
C ARG A 215 -20.80 -4.92 -16.28
N ALA A 216 -19.94 -5.15 -17.27
CA ALA A 216 -18.53 -5.49 -17.04
C ALA A 216 -17.82 -4.43 -16.18
N MET A 217 -18.00 -3.14 -16.51
CA MET A 217 -17.40 -2.07 -15.73
C MET A 217 -18.02 -1.90 -14.34
N ARG A 218 -19.33 -2.10 -14.18
CA ARG A 218 -19.97 -2.06 -12.86
C ARG A 218 -19.52 -3.20 -11.95
N LEU A 219 -19.02 -4.32 -12.50
CA LEU A 219 -18.40 -5.40 -11.74
C LEU A 219 -16.94 -5.09 -11.38
N LEU A 220 -16.15 -4.56 -12.32
CA LEU A 220 -14.73 -4.27 -12.11
C LEU A 220 -14.52 -3.03 -11.22
N VAL A 221 -15.23 -1.94 -11.51
CA VAL A 221 -15.10 -0.63 -10.86
C VAL A 221 -16.47 -0.17 -10.35
N PRO A 222 -17.04 -0.85 -9.33
CA PRO A 222 -18.33 -0.48 -8.76
C PRO A 222 -18.23 0.84 -7.97
N PRO A 223 -19.28 1.68 -7.97
CA PRO A 223 -19.37 2.83 -7.08
C PRO A 223 -19.32 2.39 -5.60
N ALA A 224 -19.13 3.34 -4.69
CA ALA A 224 -19.28 3.08 -3.26
C ALA A 224 -20.76 2.75 -2.94
N TRP A 225 -21.07 1.47 -2.78
CA TRP A 225 -22.46 0.98 -2.65
C TRP A 225 -22.80 0.46 -1.25
N GLN A 226 -21.84 -0.12 -0.53
CA GLN A 226 -22.11 -0.82 0.74
C GLN A 226 -22.71 0.10 1.82
N ASN A 227 -22.11 1.28 1.99
CA ASN A 227 -22.45 2.22 3.05
C ASN A 227 -23.13 3.51 2.53
N ASN A 228 -23.54 3.54 1.27
CA ASN A 228 -24.26 4.66 0.70
C ASN A 228 -25.71 4.64 1.23
N PRO A 229 -26.18 5.64 2.00
CA PRO A 229 -27.54 5.62 2.57
C PRO A 229 -28.62 5.88 1.51
N ASP A 230 -28.28 6.58 0.42
CA ASP A 230 -29.24 7.06 -0.59
C ASP A 230 -29.38 6.10 -1.79
N MET A 231 -28.64 4.98 -1.79
CA MET A 231 -28.69 4.00 -2.87
C MET A 231 -29.98 3.18 -2.83
N ASP A 232 -30.64 3.11 -3.99
CA ASP A 232 -31.79 2.25 -4.27
C ASP A 232 -31.55 0.79 -3.80
N PRO A 233 -32.47 0.18 -3.02
CA PRO A 233 -32.32 -1.19 -2.55
C PRO A 233 -32.20 -2.28 -3.63
N GLU A 234 -32.87 -2.14 -4.78
CA GLU A 234 -32.76 -3.05 -5.92
C GLU A 234 -31.36 -2.97 -6.52
N LEU A 235 -30.85 -1.75 -6.71
CA LEU A 235 -29.50 -1.52 -7.20
C LEU A 235 -28.43 -2.03 -6.21
N ARG A 236 -28.64 -1.81 -4.91
CA ARG A 236 -27.78 -2.37 -3.86
C ARG A 236 -27.75 -3.89 -3.93
N SER A 237 -28.89 -4.53 -4.18
CA SER A 237 -28.99 -5.99 -4.31
C SER A 237 -28.25 -6.51 -5.54
N PHE A 238 -28.24 -5.77 -6.65
CA PHE A 238 -27.39 -6.08 -7.81
C PHE A 238 -25.90 -6.06 -7.45
N PHE A 239 -25.41 -5.02 -6.77
CA PHE A 239 -24.01 -4.96 -6.37
C PHE A 239 -23.65 -6.02 -5.33
N ASP A 240 -24.51 -6.25 -4.34
CA ASP A 240 -24.32 -7.29 -3.33
C ASP A 240 -24.20 -8.66 -4.00
N PHE A 241 -25.14 -9.01 -4.90
CA PHE A 241 -25.12 -10.27 -5.64
C PHE A 241 -23.78 -10.53 -6.34
N ASN A 242 -23.25 -9.52 -7.05
CA ASN A 242 -22.01 -9.67 -7.81
C ASN A 242 -20.74 -9.60 -6.95
N SER A 243 -20.77 -8.92 -5.80
CA SER A 243 -19.58 -8.65 -4.97
C SER A 243 -18.86 -9.87 -4.40
N MET A 244 -19.52 -11.03 -4.32
CA MET A 244 -18.88 -12.29 -3.90
C MET A 244 -18.00 -12.88 -5.00
N HIS A 245 -18.33 -12.62 -6.28
CA HIS A 245 -17.72 -13.25 -7.45
C HIS A 245 -16.73 -12.32 -8.18
N MET A 246 -16.68 -11.05 -7.79
CA MET A 246 -15.73 -10.07 -8.30
C MET A 246 -15.42 -9.04 -7.21
N GLU A 247 -14.16 -8.99 -6.78
CA GLU A 247 -13.67 -7.90 -5.94
C GLU A 247 -13.37 -6.65 -6.79
N PRO A 248 -13.56 -5.44 -6.24
CA PRO A 248 -13.23 -4.20 -6.95
C PRO A 248 -11.75 -4.13 -7.36
N TRP A 249 -11.52 -3.58 -8.54
CA TRP A 249 -10.22 -3.13 -9.03
C TRP A 249 -10.09 -1.65 -8.66
N ASP A 250 -9.60 -1.41 -7.45
CA ASP A 250 -9.59 -0.10 -6.78
C ASP A 250 -8.30 0.69 -7.09
N GLY A 251 -8.34 1.99 -6.80
CA GLY A 251 -7.27 2.96 -7.07
C GLY A 251 -7.76 4.14 -7.90
N PRO A 252 -6.97 5.23 -8.02
CA PRO A 252 -7.33 6.33 -8.89
C PRO A 252 -7.52 5.84 -10.30
N ALA A 253 -8.69 6.07 -10.91
CA ALA A 253 -8.95 5.61 -12.26
C ALA A 253 -9.89 6.57 -12.99
N GLY A 254 -9.35 7.21 -14.02
CA GLY A 254 -10.11 7.80 -15.12
C GLY A 254 -10.02 6.89 -16.33
N ILE A 255 -11.09 6.14 -16.62
CA ILE A 255 -11.09 5.10 -17.66
C ILE A 255 -11.98 5.54 -18.80
N VAL A 256 -11.40 5.66 -19.99
CA VAL A 256 -12.15 5.79 -21.24
C VAL A 256 -12.07 4.48 -22.01
N MET A 257 -13.17 4.04 -22.60
CA MET A 257 -13.26 2.71 -23.20
C MET A 257 -14.20 2.67 -24.40
N SER A 258 -14.01 1.69 -25.28
CA SER A 258 -14.91 1.44 -26.40
C SER A 258 -14.88 0.00 -26.88
N ASP A 259 -16.06 -0.54 -27.23
CA ASP A 259 -16.23 -1.83 -27.92
C ASP A 259 -16.46 -1.66 -29.44
N GLY A 260 -16.21 -0.45 -29.98
CA GLY A 260 -16.46 -0.08 -31.37
C GLY A 260 -17.89 0.40 -31.67
N ARG A 261 -18.84 0.23 -30.74
CA ARG A 261 -20.18 0.86 -30.82
C ARG A 261 -20.37 1.90 -29.73
N TYR A 262 -20.07 1.50 -28.50
CA TYR A 262 -20.19 2.36 -27.34
C TYR A 262 -18.85 3.04 -27.08
N ALA A 263 -18.89 4.32 -26.73
CA ALA A 263 -17.79 4.99 -26.06
C ALA A 263 -18.21 5.27 -24.62
N ALA A 264 -17.38 4.96 -23.63
CA ALA A 264 -17.74 5.18 -22.24
C ALA A 264 -16.60 5.81 -21.45
N CYS A 265 -16.98 6.56 -20.42
CA CYS A 265 -16.08 7.14 -19.44
C CYS A 265 -16.55 6.73 -18.04
N ASN A 266 -15.67 6.10 -17.27
CA ASN A 266 -15.91 5.68 -15.90
C ASN A 266 -14.87 6.31 -14.97
N LEU A 267 -15.31 6.79 -13.81
CA LEU A 267 -14.42 7.13 -12.71
C LEU A 267 -14.48 6.08 -11.60
N ASP A 268 -13.35 5.93 -10.91
CA ASP A 268 -13.27 5.15 -9.69
C ASP A 268 -14.25 5.66 -8.61
N ARG A 269 -14.49 4.82 -7.61
CA ARG A 269 -15.47 5.08 -6.54
C ARG A 269 -15.25 6.38 -5.76
N ASN A 270 -14.01 6.88 -5.72
CA ASN A 270 -13.62 8.09 -4.99
C ASN A 270 -13.48 9.30 -5.95
N GLY A 271 -13.48 9.08 -7.27
CA GLY A 271 -13.32 10.11 -8.29
C GLY A 271 -11.98 10.82 -8.19
N LEU A 272 -10.89 10.05 -8.05
CA LEU A 272 -9.55 10.57 -7.76
C LEU A 272 -8.85 11.13 -9.01
N ARG A 273 -9.40 10.91 -10.20
CA ARG A 273 -8.91 11.50 -11.45
C ARG A 273 -9.97 12.39 -12.10
N PRO A 274 -9.57 13.49 -12.74
CA PRO A 274 -10.52 14.38 -13.39
C PRO A 274 -11.03 13.79 -14.71
N ALA A 275 -12.32 14.00 -14.98
CA ALA A 275 -12.94 13.74 -16.28
C ALA A 275 -13.98 14.82 -16.59
N ARG A 276 -13.74 15.59 -17.64
CA ARG A 276 -14.56 16.72 -18.08
C ARG A 276 -15.04 16.48 -19.50
N TYR A 277 -16.27 16.89 -19.80
CA TYR A 277 -16.79 16.79 -21.17
C TYR A 277 -17.39 18.10 -21.67
N VAL A 278 -17.34 18.27 -22.99
CA VAL A 278 -17.95 19.37 -23.75
C VAL A 278 -18.78 18.76 -24.88
N ILE A 279 -20.02 19.24 -25.03
CA ILE A 279 -20.93 18.86 -26.11
C ILE A 279 -21.16 20.08 -27.01
N THR A 280 -20.97 19.93 -28.32
CA THR A 280 -21.17 21.00 -29.31
C THR A 280 -22.52 20.90 -30.01
N LYS A 281 -22.92 21.97 -30.71
CA LYS A 281 -24.14 22.01 -31.54
C LYS A 281 -24.18 20.95 -32.64
N ASP A 282 -23.00 20.59 -33.16
CA ASP A 282 -22.83 19.53 -34.16
C ASP A 282 -22.88 18.12 -33.56
N LYS A 283 -23.23 18.01 -32.27
CA LYS A 283 -23.34 16.75 -31.51
C LYS A 283 -22.02 16.00 -31.37
N LEU A 284 -20.88 16.70 -31.45
CA LEU A 284 -19.60 16.16 -31.04
C LEU A 284 -19.49 16.22 -29.52
N ILE A 285 -18.98 15.13 -28.95
CA ILE A 285 -18.70 15.03 -27.51
C ILE A 285 -17.22 14.78 -27.35
N THR A 286 -16.58 15.65 -26.59
CA THR A 286 -15.18 15.48 -26.22
C THR A 286 -15.10 15.27 -24.72
N CYS A 287 -14.53 14.15 -24.29
CA CYS A 287 -14.28 13.83 -22.89
C CYS A 287 -12.76 13.70 -22.65
N ALA A 288 -12.23 14.43 -21.67
CA ALA A 288 -10.81 14.48 -21.39
C ALA A 288 -10.54 14.79 -19.91
N SER A 289 -9.29 14.62 -19.48
CA SER A 289 -8.86 14.94 -18.12
C SER A 289 -8.98 16.43 -17.78
N GLU A 290 -8.88 17.30 -18.78
CA GLU A 290 -8.96 18.76 -18.63
C GLU A 290 -9.95 19.40 -19.62
N VAL A 291 -10.36 20.64 -19.33
CA VAL A 291 -11.10 21.49 -20.28
C VAL A 291 -10.11 22.31 -21.10
N GLY A 292 -10.47 22.63 -22.35
CA GLY A 292 -9.64 23.47 -23.22
C GLY A 292 -8.64 22.71 -24.10
N ILE A 293 -8.81 21.39 -24.24
CA ILE A 293 -7.99 20.58 -25.17
C ILE A 293 -8.27 20.85 -26.65
N TRP A 294 -9.35 21.57 -26.94
CA TRP A 294 -9.74 22.03 -28.27
C TRP A 294 -10.30 23.45 -28.17
N ASP A 295 -10.07 24.25 -29.21
CA ASP A 295 -10.42 25.68 -29.24
C ASP A 295 -11.88 25.89 -29.64
N TYR A 296 -12.80 25.45 -28.78
CA TYR A 296 -14.24 25.64 -28.98
C TYR A 296 -14.62 27.12 -28.91
N GLN A 297 -15.38 27.61 -29.89
CA GLN A 297 -16.00 28.92 -29.76
C GLN A 297 -17.16 28.86 -28.75
N PRO A 298 -17.36 29.90 -27.90
CA PRO A 298 -18.41 29.87 -26.88
C PRO A 298 -19.81 29.60 -27.41
N ASP A 299 -20.11 30.00 -28.65
CA ASP A 299 -21.40 29.78 -29.30
C ASP A 299 -21.55 28.38 -29.92
N GLU A 300 -20.48 27.59 -30.06
CA GLU A 300 -20.54 26.19 -30.50
C GLU A 300 -20.95 25.24 -29.36
N VAL A 301 -20.71 25.64 -28.12
CA VAL A 301 -20.88 24.78 -26.94
C VAL A 301 -22.34 24.77 -26.47
N VAL A 302 -22.92 23.57 -26.39
CA VAL A 302 -24.26 23.33 -25.83
C VAL A 302 -24.16 23.04 -24.34
N GLU A 303 -23.20 22.20 -23.94
CA GLU A 303 -23.07 21.74 -22.57
C GLU A 303 -21.60 21.56 -22.17
N LYS A 304 -21.29 21.87 -20.90
CA LYS A 304 -20.03 21.52 -20.24
C LYS A 304 -20.34 20.80 -18.94
N GLY A 305 -19.78 19.62 -18.76
CA GLY A 305 -20.02 18.80 -17.57
C GLY A 305 -18.78 18.07 -17.08
N ARG A 306 -19.00 17.16 -16.14
CA ARG A 306 -17.97 16.28 -15.58
C ARG A 306 -18.57 14.90 -15.27
N VAL A 307 -17.72 13.89 -15.26
CA VAL A 307 -18.04 12.58 -14.68
C VAL A 307 -17.61 12.61 -13.22
N GLY A 308 -18.51 12.25 -12.30
CA GLY A 308 -18.30 12.25 -10.85
C GLY A 308 -17.79 10.92 -10.29
N PRO A 309 -17.49 10.87 -8.97
CA PRO A 309 -17.08 9.63 -8.30
C PRO A 309 -18.04 8.47 -8.53
N GLY A 310 -17.53 7.35 -9.02
CA GLY A 310 -18.30 6.14 -9.31
C GLY A 310 -19.32 6.28 -10.45
N GLU A 311 -19.32 7.39 -11.20
CA GLU A 311 -20.23 7.55 -12.34
C GLU A 311 -19.72 6.81 -13.58
N LEU A 312 -20.66 6.43 -14.44
CA LEU A 312 -20.42 5.82 -15.73
C LEU A 312 -21.26 6.56 -16.78
N MET A 313 -20.59 7.23 -17.71
CA MET A 313 -21.21 7.87 -18.87
C MET A 313 -21.00 7.01 -20.10
N VAL A 314 -22.07 6.63 -20.80
CA VAL A 314 -21.99 5.77 -22.00
C VAL A 314 -22.65 6.44 -23.19
N ILE A 315 -21.98 6.43 -24.33
CA ILE A 315 -22.41 7.05 -25.58
C ILE A 315 -22.65 5.93 -26.59
N ASP A 316 -23.90 5.75 -27.01
CA ASP A 316 -24.27 4.83 -28.10
C ASP A 316 -24.20 5.57 -29.43
N THR A 317 -23.11 5.40 -30.17
CA THR A 317 -22.93 6.08 -31.46
C THR A 317 -23.89 5.60 -32.54
N ARG A 318 -24.44 4.39 -32.41
CA ARG A 318 -25.41 3.85 -33.36
C ARG A 318 -26.81 4.42 -33.14
N ALA A 319 -27.21 4.61 -31.89
CA ALA A 319 -28.50 5.20 -31.53
C ALA A 319 -28.44 6.75 -31.42
N GLY A 320 -27.25 7.34 -31.34
CA GLY A 320 -27.06 8.78 -31.15
C GLY A 320 -27.52 9.27 -29.78
N ARG A 321 -27.30 8.46 -28.73
CA ARG A 321 -27.77 8.74 -27.36
C ARG A 321 -26.64 8.70 -26.34
N ILE A 322 -26.76 9.54 -25.32
CA ILE A 322 -25.96 9.49 -24.10
C ILE A 322 -26.81 8.81 -23.04
N LEU A 323 -26.24 7.82 -22.37
CA LEU A 323 -26.82 7.12 -21.24
C LEU A 323 -26.06 7.56 -19.99
N HIS A 324 -26.78 8.16 -19.04
CA HIS A 324 -26.23 8.55 -17.75
C HIS A 324 -26.36 7.42 -16.73
N SER A 325 -25.61 7.52 -15.62
CA SER A 325 -25.55 6.50 -14.56
C SER A 325 -26.94 5.99 -14.14
N ALA A 326 -27.92 6.89 -13.94
CA ALA A 326 -29.27 6.50 -13.54
C ALA A 326 -29.95 5.55 -14.54
N GLU A 327 -29.88 5.83 -15.84
CA GLU A 327 -30.47 4.96 -16.88
C GLU A 327 -29.74 3.61 -16.94
N THR A 328 -28.41 3.61 -16.84
CA THR A 328 -27.63 2.36 -16.84
C THR A 328 -27.86 1.51 -15.59
N ASP A 329 -28.03 2.15 -14.44
CA ASP A 329 -28.25 1.48 -13.16
C ASP A 329 -29.68 0.91 -13.09
N ASP A 330 -30.66 1.62 -13.65
CA ASP A 330 -32.04 1.14 -13.79
C ASP A 330 -32.14 -0.06 -14.73
N ASP A 331 -31.41 -0.06 -15.85
CA ASP A 331 -31.29 -1.24 -16.72
C ASP A 331 -30.70 -2.42 -15.95
N LEU A 332 -29.53 -2.26 -15.31
CA LEU A 332 -28.85 -3.35 -14.61
C LEU A 332 -29.69 -3.96 -13.49
N LYS A 333 -30.28 -3.15 -12.62
CA LYS A 333 -31.07 -3.64 -11.48
C LYS A 333 -32.36 -4.33 -11.91
N SER A 334 -32.90 -4.02 -13.11
CA SER A 334 -34.17 -4.57 -13.60
C SER A 334 -34.04 -5.85 -14.44
N ARG A 335 -32.82 -6.25 -14.83
CA ARG A 335 -32.58 -7.47 -15.63
C ARG A 335 -33.04 -8.76 -14.93
N HIS A 336 -32.88 -8.81 -13.61
CA HIS A 336 -33.22 -9.96 -12.79
C HIS A 336 -33.76 -9.51 -11.41
N PRO A 337 -34.55 -10.33 -10.71
CA PRO A 337 -35.08 -10.01 -9.40
C PRO A 337 -34.01 -10.23 -8.30
N TYR A 338 -32.90 -9.49 -8.37
CA TYR A 338 -31.75 -9.68 -7.46
C TYR A 338 -32.15 -9.55 -6.00
N LYS A 339 -33.00 -8.58 -5.66
CA LYS A 339 -33.45 -8.38 -4.29
C LYS A 339 -34.18 -9.61 -3.75
N GLU A 340 -35.09 -10.20 -4.53
CA GLU A 340 -35.79 -11.43 -4.16
C GLU A 340 -34.80 -12.59 -3.93
N TRP A 341 -33.85 -12.76 -4.86
CA TRP A 341 -32.81 -13.78 -4.73
C TRP A 341 -31.96 -13.58 -3.47
N MET A 342 -31.58 -12.34 -3.17
CA MET A 342 -30.76 -12.00 -2.02
C MET A 342 -31.52 -12.15 -0.71
N GLU A 343 -32.78 -11.71 -0.62
CA GLU A 343 -33.62 -11.87 0.58
C GLU A 343 -33.88 -13.34 0.91
N LYS A 344 -34.03 -14.19 -0.11
CA LYS A 344 -34.27 -15.63 0.07
C LYS A 344 -33.01 -16.42 0.43
N ASN A 345 -31.86 -16.07 -0.14
CA ASN A 345 -30.67 -16.93 -0.12
C ASN A 345 -29.49 -16.39 0.73
N VAL A 346 -29.51 -15.12 1.13
CA VAL A 346 -28.46 -14.53 1.98
C VAL A 346 -28.79 -14.76 3.45
N ARG A 347 -27.88 -15.41 4.16
CA ARG A 347 -27.91 -15.51 5.63
C ARG A 347 -27.12 -14.37 6.25
N ARG A 348 -27.61 -13.85 7.37
CA ARG A 348 -26.93 -12.84 8.19
C ARG A 348 -26.79 -13.40 9.60
N LEU A 349 -25.61 -13.25 10.19
CA LEU A 349 -25.38 -13.58 11.59
C LEU A 349 -26.22 -12.66 12.47
N VAL A 350 -26.74 -13.19 13.58
CA VAL A 350 -27.34 -12.36 14.63
C VAL A 350 -26.22 -11.49 15.22
N PRO A 351 -26.33 -10.16 15.16
CA PRO A 351 -25.29 -9.27 15.67
C PRO A 351 -25.06 -9.50 17.16
N PHE A 352 -23.80 -9.53 17.59
CA PHE A 352 -23.44 -9.74 18.99
C PHE A 352 -24.06 -8.72 19.94
N GLU A 353 -24.22 -7.48 19.48
CA GLU A 353 -24.90 -6.42 20.21
C GLU A 353 -26.39 -6.71 20.50
N ASP A 354 -27.04 -7.53 19.67
CA ASP A 354 -28.47 -7.85 19.75
C ASP A 354 -28.73 -9.17 20.49
N LEU A 355 -27.69 -9.91 20.88
CA LEU A 355 -27.83 -11.18 21.62
C LEU A 355 -28.30 -10.95 23.06
N PRO A 356 -29.03 -11.92 23.65
CA PRO A 356 -29.31 -11.94 25.10
C PRO A 356 -28.02 -11.97 25.93
N ASP A 357 -28.04 -11.44 27.16
CA ASP A 357 -26.86 -11.37 28.03
C ASP A 357 -26.33 -12.77 28.40
N GLU A 358 -27.19 -13.78 28.45
CA GLU A 358 -26.81 -15.17 28.70
C GLU A 358 -26.00 -15.78 27.55
N GLU A 359 -26.09 -15.21 26.34
CA GLU A 359 -25.45 -15.70 25.12
C GLU A 359 -24.15 -14.96 24.74
N VAL A 360 -23.79 -13.93 25.50
CA VAL A 360 -22.54 -13.15 25.32
C VAL A 360 -21.29 -14.03 25.54
N GLY A 361 -21.46 -15.17 26.21
CA GLY A 361 -20.39 -16.09 26.55
C GLY A 361 -19.62 -15.67 27.81
N SER A 362 -18.78 -16.58 28.30
CA SER A 362 -17.91 -16.36 29.46
C SER A 362 -16.50 -16.85 29.16
N ARG A 363 -15.55 -16.42 29.97
CA ARG A 363 -14.17 -16.93 29.94
C ARG A 363 -14.17 -18.46 30.07
N GLN A 364 -13.44 -19.15 29.20
CA GLN A 364 -13.34 -20.61 29.20
C GLN A 364 -12.07 -21.12 29.88
N LEU A 365 -10.99 -20.32 29.85
CA LEU A 365 -9.70 -20.72 30.42
C LEU A 365 -9.59 -20.30 31.90
N ASP A 366 -9.06 -21.20 32.72
CA ASP A 366 -8.58 -20.85 34.05
C ASP A 366 -7.30 -19.99 33.97
N ASP A 367 -6.90 -19.41 35.10
CA ASP A 367 -5.78 -18.47 35.17
C ASP A 367 -4.42 -19.09 34.82
N ASP A 368 -4.20 -20.37 35.16
CA ASP A 368 -2.93 -21.06 34.95
C ASP A 368 -2.78 -21.50 33.48
N THR A 369 -3.87 -22.00 32.90
CA THR A 369 -3.96 -22.36 31.49
C THR A 369 -3.81 -21.12 30.61
N LEU A 370 -4.53 -20.03 30.92
CA LEU A 370 -4.42 -18.75 30.21
C LEU A 370 -3.00 -18.20 30.26
N ALA A 371 -2.34 -18.22 31.43
CA ALA A 371 -0.96 -17.77 31.54
C ALA A 371 0.02 -18.63 30.74
N SER A 372 -0.20 -19.96 30.68
CA SER A 372 0.61 -20.87 29.87
C SER A 372 0.48 -20.57 28.37
N TYR A 373 -0.75 -20.34 27.90
CA TYR A 373 -1.03 -20.00 26.50
C TYR A 373 -0.44 -18.63 26.15
N GLN A 374 -0.65 -17.60 26.98
CA GLN A 374 -0.05 -16.29 26.81
C GLN A 374 1.47 -16.37 26.68
N LYS A 375 2.14 -17.19 27.50
CA LYS A 375 3.59 -17.42 27.39
C LYS A 375 3.99 -18.14 26.10
N GLN A 376 3.24 -19.17 25.68
CA GLN A 376 3.53 -19.92 24.45
C GLN A 376 3.40 -19.04 23.20
N PHE A 377 2.40 -18.16 23.16
CA PHE A 377 2.16 -17.22 22.07
C PHE A 377 2.90 -15.89 22.22
N ASN A 378 3.86 -15.84 23.15
CA ASN A 378 4.76 -14.71 23.40
C ASN A 378 4.03 -13.38 23.67
N TYR A 379 2.97 -13.42 24.49
CA TYR A 379 2.36 -12.21 25.03
C TYR A 379 3.27 -11.64 26.14
N SER A 380 3.29 -10.32 26.26
CA SER A 380 3.99 -9.62 27.33
C SER A 380 3.04 -8.78 28.18
N ALA A 381 3.45 -8.48 29.42
CA ALA A 381 2.69 -7.59 30.30
C ALA A 381 2.54 -6.18 29.68
N GLU A 382 3.57 -5.71 28.96
CA GLU A 382 3.52 -4.46 28.19
C GLU A 382 2.42 -4.48 27.12
N GLU A 383 2.29 -5.54 26.32
CA GLU A 383 1.21 -5.67 25.33
C GLU A 383 -0.17 -5.77 25.99
N LEU A 384 -0.29 -6.50 27.11
CA LEU A 384 -1.55 -6.60 27.84
C LEU A 384 -2.06 -5.21 28.28
N ASP A 385 -1.15 -4.40 28.82
CA ASP A 385 -1.47 -3.09 29.39
C ASP A 385 -1.62 -1.99 28.32
N SER A 386 -0.68 -1.93 27.37
CA SER A 386 -0.59 -0.81 26.41
C SER A 386 -1.32 -1.08 25.09
N VAL A 387 -1.65 -2.34 24.76
CA VAL A 387 -2.34 -2.69 23.51
C VAL A 387 -3.73 -3.24 23.81
N LEU A 388 -3.82 -4.39 24.49
CA LEU A 388 -5.10 -5.08 24.70
C LEU A 388 -6.04 -4.28 25.60
N ARG A 389 -5.58 -3.84 26.78
CA ARG A 389 -6.42 -3.03 27.69
C ARG A 389 -6.93 -1.77 26.97
N VAL A 390 -6.06 -1.05 26.25
CA VAL A 390 -6.45 0.18 25.53
C VAL A 390 -7.51 -0.11 24.46
N LEU A 391 -7.36 -1.18 23.68
CA LEU A 391 -8.36 -1.59 22.68
C LEU A 391 -9.70 -1.97 23.33
N GLY A 392 -9.68 -2.73 24.43
CA GLY A 392 -10.87 -3.14 25.17
C GLY A 392 -11.57 -1.99 25.91
N GLU A 393 -10.81 -1.04 26.45
CA GLU A 393 -11.35 0.12 27.16
C GLU A 393 -11.85 1.20 26.19
N ASN A 394 -11.04 1.58 25.21
CA ASN A 394 -11.28 2.79 24.42
C ASN A 394 -11.83 2.51 23.03
N GLY A 395 -11.80 1.26 22.56
CA GLY A 395 -12.25 0.90 21.21
C GLY A 395 -11.45 1.58 20.10
N GLN A 396 -10.16 1.82 20.35
CA GLN A 396 -9.20 2.42 19.43
C GLN A 396 -7.78 2.01 19.83
N GLU A 397 -6.86 2.02 18.86
CA GLU A 397 -5.46 1.70 19.10
C GLU A 397 -4.77 2.73 20.01
N ALA A 398 -3.73 2.29 20.71
CA ALA A 398 -2.86 3.18 21.47
C ALA A 398 -2.05 4.09 20.54
N VAL A 399 -1.98 5.36 20.93
CA VAL A 399 -1.09 6.36 20.33
C VAL A 399 0.18 6.45 21.17
N GLY A 400 1.33 6.48 20.51
CA GLY A 400 2.64 6.67 21.11
C GLY A 400 3.42 7.78 20.43
N SER A 401 4.72 7.84 20.73
CA SER A 401 5.66 8.81 20.17
C SER A 401 7.09 8.27 20.11
N MET A 402 7.98 9.02 19.46
CA MET A 402 9.33 8.64 19.03
C MET A 402 9.31 7.53 17.96
N GLY A 403 10.50 7.21 17.43
CA GLY A 403 10.64 6.20 16.37
C GLY A 403 10.71 4.78 16.92
N ASP A 404 10.75 3.82 16.02
CA ASP A 404 11.10 2.45 16.36
C ASP A 404 12.63 2.30 16.45
N ASP A 405 13.14 2.13 17.66
CA ASP A 405 14.58 2.01 17.92
C ASP A 405 14.97 0.60 18.42
N THR A 406 14.07 -0.37 18.31
CA THR A 406 14.35 -1.79 18.59
C THR A 406 14.96 -2.47 17.36
N PRO A 407 15.72 -3.57 17.54
CA PRO A 407 16.17 -4.39 16.42
C PRO A 407 15.02 -4.85 15.51
N PHE A 408 15.32 -5.00 14.22
CA PHE A 408 14.42 -5.78 13.35
C PHE A 408 14.24 -7.20 13.90
N ALA A 409 13.11 -7.83 13.59
CA ALA A 409 12.76 -9.12 14.17
C ALA A 409 13.87 -10.17 14.03
N VAL A 410 14.47 -10.27 12.84
CA VAL A 410 15.57 -11.19 12.53
C VAL A 410 16.89 -10.88 13.27
N LEU A 411 17.07 -9.63 13.72
CA LEU A 411 18.27 -9.18 14.46
C LEU A 411 18.06 -9.18 15.98
N SER A 412 16.83 -9.44 16.44
CA SER A 412 16.53 -9.46 17.86
C SER A 412 17.20 -10.65 18.54
N SER A 413 17.64 -10.43 19.78
CA SER A 413 18.10 -11.50 20.68
C SER A 413 16.95 -12.15 21.47
N GLN A 414 15.74 -11.58 21.38
CA GLN A 414 14.54 -12.08 22.00
C GLN A 414 13.68 -12.81 20.97
N PRO A 415 12.87 -13.81 21.35
CA PRO A 415 11.90 -14.42 20.44
C PRO A 415 10.93 -13.36 19.91
N ARG A 416 10.79 -13.29 18.59
CA ARG A 416 9.86 -12.37 17.88
C ARG A 416 8.80 -13.19 17.17
N ILE A 417 7.58 -12.67 17.12
CA ILE A 417 6.48 -13.36 16.44
C ILE A 417 6.59 -13.10 14.94
N ILE A 418 6.15 -14.04 14.10
CA ILE A 418 6.33 -13.95 12.65
C ILE A 418 5.71 -12.68 12.04
N TYR A 419 4.67 -12.12 12.66
CA TYR A 419 4.06 -10.85 12.26
C TYR A 419 5.10 -9.71 12.21
N ASP A 420 6.07 -9.69 13.14
CA ASP A 420 7.11 -8.65 13.23
C ASP A 420 8.06 -8.61 12.01
N TYR A 421 8.06 -9.65 11.18
CA TYR A 421 8.89 -9.73 9.97
C TYR A 421 8.24 -9.04 8.76
N PHE A 422 6.96 -8.67 8.84
CA PHE A 422 6.22 -8.04 7.76
C PHE A 422 6.08 -6.54 7.98
N ARG A 423 6.51 -5.74 7.00
CA ARG A 423 6.32 -4.29 6.99
C ARG A 423 5.19 -3.93 6.04
N GLN A 424 4.20 -3.18 6.53
CA GLN A 424 3.06 -2.71 5.74
C GLN A 424 3.56 -1.79 4.62
N GLN A 425 3.15 -2.09 3.38
CA GLN A 425 3.34 -1.18 2.25
C GLN A 425 2.32 -0.04 2.30
N PHE A 426 2.63 1.06 1.63
CA PHE A 426 1.79 2.24 1.59
C PHE A 426 1.94 2.95 0.24
N ALA A 427 1.00 3.81 -0.09
CA ALA A 427 1.05 4.60 -1.31
C ALA A 427 1.90 5.85 -1.09
N GLN A 428 2.75 6.18 -2.07
CA GLN A 428 3.45 7.46 -2.13
C GLN A 428 3.60 7.90 -3.59
N VAL A 429 3.12 9.10 -3.91
CA VAL A 429 3.15 9.74 -5.24
C VAL A 429 2.31 9.07 -6.31
N THR A 430 2.46 7.76 -6.56
CA THR A 430 1.79 7.03 -7.66
C THR A 430 0.28 7.06 -7.54
N ASN A 431 -0.21 6.94 -6.31
CA ASN A 431 -1.61 7.03 -5.94
C ASN A 431 -1.70 7.61 -4.50
N PRO A 432 -2.87 8.14 -4.09
CA PRO A 432 -3.04 8.68 -2.75
C PRO A 432 -3.53 7.62 -1.77
N PRO A 433 -3.18 7.74 -0.47
CA PRO A 433 -3.94 7.09 0.60
C PRO A 433 -5.35 7.72 0.75
N ILE A 434 -6.25 7.02 1.44
CA ILE A 434 -7.63 7.46 1.75
C ILE A 434 -7.69 7.96 3.21
N ASP A 435 -8.60 8.88 3.53
CA ASP A 435 -8.89 9.25 4.93
C ASP A 435 -9.92 8.28 5.57
N PRO A 436 -9.50 7.33 6.42
CA PRO A 436 -10.40 6.31 6.96
C PRO A 436 -11.37 6.87 8.01
N LEU A 437 -11.23 8.14 8.40
CA LEU A 437 -12.11 8.80 9.37
C LEU A 437 -13.16 9.65 8.65
N ARG A 438 -12.74 10.48 7.69
CA ARG A 438 -13.60 11.46 7.01
C ARG A 438 -14.28 10.89 5.76
N GLU A 439 -13.63 9.93 5.11
CA GLU A 439 -14.11 9.29 3.89
C GLU A 439 -14.60 7.85 4.16
N ALA A 440 -14.88 7.51 5.42
CA ALA A 440 -15.24 6.15 5.86
C ALA A 440 -16.43 5.51 5.09
N HIS A 441 -17.32 6.33 4.52
CA HIS A 441 -18.47 5.87 3.74
C HIS A 441 -18.08 5.14 2.44
N VAL A 442 -16.90 5.38 1.88
CA VAL A 442 -16.40 4.67 0.69
C VAL A 442 -15.73 3.34 1.03
N MET A 443 -15.39 3.14 2.31
CA MET A 443 -14.67 1.97 2.79
C MET A 443 -15.61 0.88 3.31
N SER A 444 -15.18 -0.39 3.28
CA SER A 444 -15.96 -1.48 3.87
C SER A 444 -15.11 -2.67 4.32
N LEU A 445 -15.42 -3.16 5.53
CA LEU A 445 -14.94 -4.45 6.06
C LEU A 445 -15.99 -5.57 5.93
N ALA A 446 -17.10 -5.33 5.23
CA ALA A 446 -18.11 -6.36 5.00
C ALA A 446 -17.46 -7.58 4.34
N THR A 447 -17.78 -8.75 4.88
CA THR A 447 -17.24 -10.03 4.42
C THR A 447 -18.40 -10.95 4.09
N SER A 448 -18.29 -11.61 2.95
CA SER A 448 -19.19 -12.66 2.50
C SER A 448 -18.45 -13.98 2.45
N ILE A 449 -19.14 -15.04 2.85
CA ILE A 449 -18.67 -16.41 2.92
C ILE A 449 -19.62 -17.29 2.08
N GLY A 450 -19.05 -18.22 1.32
CA GLY A 450 -19.75 -19.11 0.41
C GLY A 450 -18.84 -19.60 -0.72
N ARG A 451 -19.45 -20.38 -1.63
CA ARG A 451 -18.81 -20.82 -2.87
C ARG A 451 -19.00 -19.77 -3.96
N GLU A 452 -17.91 -19.38 -4.61
CA GLU A 452 -17.98 -18.52 -5.79
C GLU A 452 -18.48 -19.29 -7.01
N MET A 453 -19.23 -18.59 -7.84
CA MET A 453 -19.90 -19.12 -9.02
C MET A 453 -19.44 -18.41 -10.28
N ASN A 454 -19.88 -18.92 -11.43
CA ASN A 454 -19.52 -18.37 -12.72
C ASN A 454 -20.22 -17.03 -13.01
N VAL A 455 -19.45 -15.96 -13.16
CA VAL A 455 -19.93 -14.58 -13.41
C VAL A 455 -20.73 -14.42 -14.71
N PHE A 456 -20.55 -15.30 -15.70
CA PHE A 456 -21.29 -15.25 -16.97
C PHE A 456 -22.74 -15.75 -16.87
N CYS A 457 -23.11 -16.39 -15.76
CA CYS A 457 -24.46 -16.85 -15.49
C CYS A 457 -25.06 -16.01 -14.37
N GLU A 458 -26.32 -15.59 -14.49
CA GLU A 458 -27.05 -14.83 -13.47
C GLU A 458 -28.29 -15.64 -13.10
N ALA A 459 -28.25 -16.31 -11.94
CA ALA A 459 -29.31 -17.21 -11.49
C ALA A 459 -29.41 -17.21 -9.96
N GLU A 460 -30.61 -17.51 -9.46
CA GLU A 460 -30.93 -17.56 -8.03
C GLU A 460 -29.93 -18.40 -7.21
N GLY A 461 -29.54 -19.58 -7.72
CA GLY A 461 -28.62 -20.49 -7.02
C GLY A 461 -27.21 -19.93 -6.79
N GLN A 462 -26.87 -18.77 -7.35
CA GLN A 462 -25.60 -18.07 -7.08
C GLN A 462 -25.69 -17.06 -5.92
N ALA A 463 -26.88 -16.88 -5.36
CA ALA A 463 -27.12 -15.93 -4.27
C ALA A 463 -26.75 -16.50 -2.89
N HIS A 464 -26.64 -17.83 -2.72
CA HIS A 464 -26.30 -18.48 -1.46
C HIS A 464 -24.98 -17.96 -0.88
N ARG A 465 -25.08 -17.23 0.23
CA ARG A 465 -23.93 -16.71 0.98
C ARG A 465 -24.32 -16.35 2.40
N LEU A 466 -23.31 -16.23 3.24
CA LEU A 466 -23.41 -15.68 4.57
C LEU A 466 -22.63 -14.38 4.64
N SER A 467 -23.30 -13.28 5.00
CA SER A 467 -22.71 -11.93 5.04
C SER A 467 -22.69 -11.35 6.45
N PHE A 468 -21.58 -10.69 6.80
CA PHE A 468 -21.38 -10.06 8.11
C PHE A 468 -20.47 -8.83 8.00
N LYS A 469 -20.53 -7.95 9.02
CA LYS A 469 -20.00 -6.57 8.93
C LYS A 469 -18.47 -6.45 9.07
N SER A 470 -17.79 -7.44 9.62
CA SER A 470 -16.36 -7.37 9.93
C SER A 470 -15.72 -8.76 9.85
N PRO A 471 -14.50 -8.90 9.29
CA PRO A 471 -13.79 -10.19 9.28
C PRO A 471 -13.32 -10.63 10.68
N ILE A 472 -13.53 -9.80 11.71
CA ILE A 472 -13.10 -10.06 13.09
C ILE A 472 -14.29 -10.63 13.86
N LEU A 473 -14.26 -11.94 14.06
CA LEU A 473 -15.34 -12.69 14.65
C LEU A 473 -15.34 -12.53 16.16
N LEU A 474 -16.52 -12.32 16.74
CA LEU A 474 -16.76 -12.56 18.16
C LEU A 474 -17.08 -14.03 18.41
N TYR A 475 -17.15 -14.43 19.68
CA TYR A 475 -17.48 -15.80 20.06
C TYR A 475 -18.80 -16.28 19.43
N SER A 476 -19.84 -15.44 19.46
CA SER A 476 -21.13 -15.75 18.84
C SER A 476 -21.04 -15.90 17.33
N ASP A 477 -20.25 -15.05 16.67
CA ASP A 477 -20.09 -15.06 15.22
C ASP A 477 -19.41 -16.38 14.81
N PHE A 478 -18.34 -16.75 15.52
CA PHE A 478 -17.61 -17.99 15.30
C PHE A 478 -18.48 -19.23 15.56
N LYS A 479 -19.25 -19.25 16.66
CA LYS A 479 -20.16 -20.36 16.97
C LYS A 479 -21.24 -20.49 15.90
N GLN A 480 -21.90 -19.38 15.56
CA GLN A 480 -22.94 -19.37 14.53
C GLN A 480 -22.39 -19.89 13.20
N LEU A 481 -21.17 -19.50 12.79
CA LEU A 481 -20.53 -19.96 11.55
C LEU A 481 -20.19 -21.45 11.56
N THR A 482 -19.69 -21.97 12.67
CA THR A 482 -19.11 -23.33 12.74
C THR A 482 -20.14 -24.42 13.07
N THR A 483 -21.31 -24.06 13.59
CA THR A 483 -22.37 -25.02 13.95
C THR A 483 -23.57 -25.00 13.02
N MET A 484 -23.49 -24.35 11.84
CA MET A 484 -24.58 -24.42 10.86
C MET A 484 -24.64 -25.81 10.23
N GLU A 485 -25.82 -26.45 10.26
CA GLU A 485 -26.05 -27.77 9.67
C GLU A 485 -26.47 -27.73 8.18
N GLU A 486 -26.36 -26.57 7.51
CA GLU A 486 -26.81 -26.38 6.13
C GLU A 486 -25.79 -26.88 5.09
N GLU A 487 -26.30 -27.47 3.99
CA GLU A 487 -25.54 -28.07 2.89
C GLU A 487 -24.48 -27.12 2.27
N HIS A 488 -24.76 -25.81 2.25
CA HIS A 488 -23.91 -24.81 1.60
C HIS A 488 -22.79 -24.24 2.49
N TYR A 489 -22.77 -24.54 3.79
CA TYR A 489 -21.88 -23.91 4.76
C TYR A 489 -21.13 -24.91 5.65
N ARG A 490 -20.96 -26.16 5.19
CA ARG A 490 -20.23 -27.19 5.93
C ARG A 490 -18.87 -26.66 6.43
N ALA A 491 -18.69 -26.68 7.74
CA ALA A 491 -17.46 -26.30 8.41
C ALA A 491 -16.70 -27.53 8.92
N ASP A 492 -15.39 -27.57 8.69
CA ASP A 492 -14.52 -28.59 9.24
C ASP A 492 -13.25 -27.95 9.81
N VAL A 493 -12.80 -28.46 10.96
CA VAL A 493 -11.65 -27.92 11.70
C VAL A 493 -10.38 -28.69 11.35
N LEU A 494 -9.36 -27.95 10.91
CA LEU A 494 -7.99 -28.43 10.73
C LEU A 494 -7.13 -27.92 11.89
N ASP A 495 -6.67 -28.87 12.71
CA ASP A 495 -5.73 -28.61 13.82
C ASP A 495 -4.35 -28.23 13.27
N ILE A 496 -3.90 -27.01 13.55
CA ILE A 496 -2.60 -26.46 13.12
C ILE A 496 -1.56 -26.51 14.25
N THR A 497 -1.58 -27.56 15.06
CA THR A 497 -0.54 -27.87 16.05
C THR A 497 0.20 -29.17 15.69
N PHE A 498 1.43 -29.33 16.19
CA PHE A 498 2.26 -30.50 15.87
C PHE A 498 3.17 -30.91 17.03
N ASN A 499 3.59 -32.17 17.02
CA ASN A 499 4.60 -32.69 17.93
C ASN A 499 5.99 -32.54 17.28
N PRO A 500 6.90 -31.71 17.83
CA PRO A 500 8.23 -31.52 17.26
C PRO A 500 9.14 -32.77 17.36
N ALA A 501 8.73 -33.80 18.12
CA ALA A 501 9.43 -35.09 18.15
C ALA A 501 9.05 -35.99 16.96
N GLU A 502 7.92 -35.74 16.29
CA GLU A 502 7.40 -36.57 15.20
C GLU A 502 7.66 -35.95 13.82
N ALA A 503 7.59 -34.63 13.70
CA ALA A 503 7.80 -33.91 12.44
C ALA A 503 8.39 -32.52 12.66
N SER A 504 9.14 -32.04 11.68
CA SER A 504 9.57 -30.64 11.63
C SER A 504 8.40 -29.69 11.31
N LEU A 505 8.60 -28.40 11.57
CA LEU A 505 7.65 -27.34 11.21
C LEU A 505 7.39 -27.31 9.69
N SER A 506 8.43 -27.47 8.87
CA SER A 506 8.30 -27.47 7.41
C SER A 506 7.46 -28.67 6.90
N GLU A 507 7.75 -29.87 7.40
CA GLU A 507 6.99 -31.08 7.05
C GLU A 507 5.52 -30.97 7.49
N THR A 508 5.29 -30.41 8.67
CA THR A 508 3.95 -30.15 9.20
C THR A 508 3.18 -29.20 8.29
N VAL A 509 3.76 -28.07 7.87
CA VAL A 509 3.09 -27.12 6.96
C VAL A 509 2.71 -27.78 5.64
N LYS A 510 3.59 -28.62 5.07
CA LYS A 510 3.28 -29.38 3.84
C LYS A 510 2.12 -30.37 4.06
N ALA A 511 2.16 -31.13 5.15
CA ALA A 511 1.10 -32.07 5.50
C ALA A 511 -0.26 -31.37 5.75
N LEU A 512 -0.26 -30.17 6.35
CA LEU A 512 -1.46 -29.35 6.51
C LEU A 512 -2.04 -28.92 5.15
N CYS A 513 -1.19 -28.58 4.17
CA CYS A 513 -1.64 -28.27 2.82
C CYS A 513 -2.33 -29.46 2.16
N ASP A 514 -1.77 -30.67 2.29
CA ASP A 514 -2.36 -31.88 1.71
C ASP A 514 -3.70 -32.24 2.39
N LYS A 515 -3.79 -32.11 3.71
CA LYS A 515 -5.05 -32.31 4.46
C LYS A 515 -6.11 -31.28 4.08
N ALA A 516 -5.75 -30.00 4.00
CA ALA A 516 -6.65 -28.93 3.59
C ALA A 516 -7.19 -29.16 2.17
N GLU A 517 -6.32 -29.56 1.24
CA GLU A 517 -6.74 -29.94 -0.12
C GLU A 517 -7.78 -31.06 -0.08
N GLN A 518 -7.54 -32.13 0.67
CA GLN A 518 -8.48 -33.25 0.78
C GLN A 518 -9.82 -32.85 1.40
N MET A 519 -9.80 -32.08 2.50
CA MET A 519 -11.02 -31.61 3.17
C MET A 519 -11.92 -30.81 2.23
N VAL A 520 -11.34 -29.89 1.45
CA VAL A 520 -12.11 -29.10 0.47
C VAL A 520 -12.66 -29.98 -0.65
N ARG A 521 -11.91 -30.99 -1.11
CA ARG A 521 -12.43 -31.99 -2.07
C ARG A 521 -13.57 -32.81 -1.50
N ASP A 522 -13.55 -33.09 -0.20
CA ASP A 522 -14.61 -33.80 0.52
C ASP A 522 -15.83 -32.91 0.84
N GLY A 523 -15.82 -31.66 0.38
CA GLY A 523 -16.95 -30.74 0.44
C GLY A 523 -16.91 -29.72 1.57
N THR A 524 -15.80 -29.58 2.30
CA THR A 524 -15.63 -28.49 3.29
C THR A 524 -15.72 -27.14 2.58
N VAL A 525 -16.64 -26.29 3.02
CA VAL A 525 -16.78 -24.90 2.54
C VAL A 525 -16.10 -23.94 3.50
N LEU A 526 -16.22 -24.16 4.81
CA LEU A 526 -15.57 -23.35 5.85
C LEU A 526 -14.41 -24.15 6.44
N LEU A 527 -13.20 -23.89 5.96
CA LEU A 527 -11.99 -24.52 6.48
C LEU A 527 -11.50 -23.72 7.70
N VAL A 528 -11.71 -24.26 8.89
CA VAL A 528 -11.31 -23.61 10.15
C VAL A 528 -9.90 -24.07 10.55
N LEU A 529 -8.92 -23.18 10.50
CA LEU A 529 -7.56 -23.44 10.99
C LEU A 529 -7.50 -23.07 12.48
N SER A 530 -7.23 -24.04 13.36
CA SER A 530 -7.24 -23.83 14.81
C SER A 530 -5.91 -24.17 15.47
N ASP A 531 -5.31 -23.21 16.18
CA ASP A 531 -4.10 -23.42 17.01
C ASP A 531 -4.43 -23.70 18.50
N ARG A 532 -5.69 -24.03 18.80
CA ARG A 532 -6.19 -24.17 20.18
C ARG A 532 -5.60 -25.37 20.94
N ASN A 533 -5.23 -26.44 20.25
CA ASN A 533 -4.84 -27.73 20.86
C ASN A 533 -3.36 -27.82 21.28
N ILE A 534 -2.81 -26.76 21.88
CA ILE A 534 -1.42 -26.79 22.37
C ILE A 534 -1.28 -27.56 23.68
N ALA A 535 -0.13 -28.21 23.85
CA ALA A 535 0.21 -28.99 25.04
C ALA A 535 1.73 -28.91 25.29
N LYS A 536 2.22 -29.56 26.36
CA LYS A 536 3.66 -29.55 26.69
C LYS A 536 4.55 -30.07 25.56
N ASP A 537 4.03 -31.04 24.82
CA ASP A 537 4.64 -31.75 23.69
C ASP A 537 4.02 -31.34 22.34
N ARG A 538 3.09 -30.38 22.31
CA ARG A 538 2.44 -29.92 21.08
C ARG A 538 2.60 -28.41 20.89
N LEU A 539 3.30 -28.03 19.83
CA LEU A 539 3.59 -26.65 19.47
C LEU A 539 2.58 -26.15 18.43
N PRO A 540 2.23 -24.85 18.45
CA PRO A 540 1.43 -24.25 17.38
C PRO A 540 2.28 -24.00 16.14
N VAL A 541 1.75 -24.30 14.95
CA VAL A 541 2.27 -23.76 13.69
C VAL A 541 1.92 -22.27 13.66
N PRO A 542 2.86 -21.36 13.35
CA PRO A 542 2.54 -19.94 13.22
C PRO A 542 1.40 -19.72 12.20
N ALA A 543 0.28 -19.16 12.65
CA ALA A 543 -0.94 -19.06 11.85
C ALA A 543 -0.73 -18.44 10.44
N PRO A 544 0.08 -17.37 10.25
CA PRO A 544 0.36 -16.84 8.92
C PRO A 544 1.01 -17.86 7.97
N MET A 545 1.90 -18.73 8.47
CA MET A 545 2.54 -19.76 7.66
C MET A 545 1.50 -20.75 7.11
N ALA A 546 0.61 -21.24 7.98
CA ALA A 546 -0.45 -22.16 7.60
C ALA A 546 -1.43 -21.52 6.61
N VAL A 547 -1.88 -20.29 6.88
CA VAL A 547 -2.82 -19.57 6.00
C VAL A 547 -2.24 -19.37 4.61
N GLY A 548 -1.02 -18.84 4.49
CA GLY A 548 -0.45 -18.51 3.19
C GLY A 548 -0.07 -19.75 2.36
N ALA A 549 0.42 -20.81 3.01
CA ALA A 549 0.72 -22.09 2.34
C ALA A 549 -0.56 -22.77 1.82
N ILE A 550 -1.61 -22.84 2.66
CA ILE A 550 -2.90 -23.42 2.28
C ILE A 550 -3.59 -22.57 1.20
N GLN A 551 -3.56 -21.24 1.32
CA GLN A 551 -4.06 -20.32 0.30
C GLN A 551 -3.46 -20.64 -1.07
N THR A 552 -2.13 -20.74 -1.14
CA THR A 552 -1.41 -21.03 -2.38
C THR A 552 -1.79 -22.40 -2.93
N ARG A 553 -1.81 -23.42 -2.07
CA ARG A 553 -2.22 -24.77 -2.46
C ARG A 553 -3.64 -24.81 -3.05
N LEU A 554 -4.61 -24.16 -2.39
CA LEU A 554 -5.99 -24.15 -2.86
C LEU A 554 -6.16 -23.39 -4.18
N VAL A 555 -5.37 -22.33 -4.43
CA VAL A 555 -5.37 -21.63 -5.73
C VAL A 555 -4.79 -22.53 -6.82
N ASP A 556 -3.62 -23.13 -6.58
CA ASP A 556 -2.94 -24.00 -7.55
C ASP A 556 -3.77 -25.24 -7.92
N LYS A 557 -4.59 -25.73 -7.00
CA LYS A 557 -5.47 -26.89 -7.20
C LYS A 557 -6.88 -26.52 -7.66
N SER A 558 -7.15 -25.24 -7.94
CA SER A 558 -8.48 -24.76 -8.36
C SER A 558 -9.59 -25.10 -7.36
N LEU A 559 -9.30 -24.91 -6.07
CA LEU A 559 -10.21 -25.17 -4.95
C LEU A 559 -10.53 -23.92 -4.12
N ARG A 560 -9.76 -22.83 -4.27
CA ARG A 560 -9.90 -21.64 -3.41
C ARG A 560 -11.25 -20.93 -3.53
N CYS A 561 -11.90 -20.99 -4.69
CA CYS A 561 -13.23 -20.42 -4.90
C CYS A 561 -14.35 -21.31 -4.30
N ASP A 562 -14.04 -22.54 -3.89
CA ASP A 562 -15.01 -23.48 -3.29
C ASP A 562 -14.94 -23.53 -1.75
N ALA A 563 -13.95 -22.87 -1.15
CA ALA A 563 -13.75 -22.84 0.29
C ALA A 563 -13.30 -21.48 0.82
N ASN A 564 -13.56 -21.22 2.08
CA ASN A 564 -13.14 -20.01 2.80
C ASN A 564 -12.31 -20.41 4.02
N ILE A 565 -11.23 -19.66 4.27
CA ILE A 565 -10.30 -19.93 5.37
C ILE A 565 -10.73 -19.12 6.59
N ILE A 566 -11.16 -19.77 7.66
CA ILE A 566 -11.44 -19.14 8.95
C ILE A 566 -10.29 -19.47 9.89
N VAL A 567 -9.77 -18.48 10.62
CA VAL A 567 -8.62 -18.69 11.52
C VAL A 567 -9.06 -18.52 12.97
N GLU A 568 -9.08 -19.60 13.74
CA GLU A 568 -9.19 -19.57 15.20
C GLU A 568 -7.76 -19.55 15.76
N THR A 569 -7.33 -18.40 16.30
CA THR A 569 -5.93 -18.25 16.71
C THR A 569 -5.75 -17.55 18.04
N ALA A 570 -4.76 -18.02 18.80
CA ALA A 570 -4.22 -17.36 19.97
C ALA A 570 -3.13 -16.31 19.64
N SER A 571 -2.65 -16.24 18.40
CA SER A 571 -1.50 -15.42 18.05
C SER A 571 -1.85 -13.95 17.70
N ALA A 572 -3.04 -13.72 17.13
CA ALA A 572 -3.48 -12.39 16.68
C ALA A 572 -4.05 -11.55 17.83
N ARG A 573 -3.57 -10.31 17.99
CA ARG A 573 -3.95 -9.44 19.12
C ARG A 573 -3.94 -7.94 18.83
N ASP A 574 -3.23 -7.48 17.80
CA ASP A 574 -3.25 -6.10 17.32
C ASP A 574 -3.66 -6.03 15.83
N PRO A 575 -4.01 -4.85 15.28
CA PRO A 575 -4.51 -4.74 13.91
C PRO A 575 -3.55 -5.22 12.82
N HIS A 576 -2.23 -5.16 13.05
CA HIS A 576 -1.27 -5.62 12.06
C HIS A 576 -1.34 -7.14 11.90
N HIS A 577 -1.53 -7.88 13.00
CA HIS A 577 -1.61 -9.34 12.94
C HIS A 577 -2.81 -9.79 12.09
N PHE A 578 -3.96 -9.13 12.25
CA PHE A 578 -5.14 -9.39 11.42
C PHE A 578 -4.90 -9.00 9.96
N ALA A 579 -4.26 -7.86 9.69
CA ALA A 579 -3.93 -7.44 8.33
C ALA A 579 -3.04 -8.46 7.62
N VAL A 580 -2.02 -9.02 8.30
CA VAL A 580 -1.15 -10.07 7.75
C VAL A 580 -1.95 -11.32 7.39
N LEU A 581 -2.78 -11.83 8.31
CA LEU A 581 -3.60 -13.02 8.05
C LEU A 581 -4.56 -12.81 6.88
N LEU A 582 -5.24 -11.66 6.82
CA LEU A 582 -6.18 -11.31 5.73
C LEU A 582 -5.43 -11.15 4.40
N GLY A 583 -4.29 -10.45 4.41
CA GLY A 583 -3.46 -10.22 3.24
C GLY A 583 -2.86 -11.49 2.64
N PHE A 584 -2.72 -12.57 3.44
CA PHE A 584 -2.28 -13.88 2.97
C PHE A 584 -3.41 -14.88 2.67
N GLY A 585 -4.67 -14.54 2.91
CA GLY A 585 -5.81 -15.32 2.41
C GLY A 585 -6.90 -15.69 3.42
N ALA A 586 -6.73 -15.34 4.70
CA ALA A 586 -7.78 -15.53 5.70
C ALA A 586 -9.06 -14.78 5.29
N THR A 587 -10.19 -15.43 5.46
CA THR A 587 -11.51 -14.85 5.17
C THR A 587 -12.06 -14.13 6.41
N ALA A 588 -11.97 -14.79 7.57
CA ALA A 588 -12.34 -14.25 8.87
C ALA A 588 -11.46 -14.83 9.98
N ILE A 589 -11.35 -14.13 11.11
CA ILE A 589 -10.42 -14.45 12.20
C ILE A 589 -11.14 -14.36 13.54
N TYR A 590 -11.05 -15.41 14.35
CA TYR A 590 -11.51 -15.46 15.73
C TYR A 590 -10.30 -15.48 16.69
N PRO A 591 -9.94 -14.33 17.31
CA PRO A 591 -8.76 -14.19 18.17
C PRO A 591 -9.05 -14.64 19.61
N TYR A 592 -9.27 -15.94 19.83
CA TYR A 592 -9.81 -16.44 21.10
C TYR A 592 -8.99 -16.03 22.32
N LEU A 593 -7.65 -16.09 22.26
CA LEU A 593 -6.79 -15.79 23.42
C LEU A 593 -6.81 -14.29 23.79
N ALA A 594 -7.00 -13.39 22.82
CA ALA A 594 -7.17 -11.98 23.08
C ALA A 594 -8.47 -11.73 23.87
N TYR A 595 -9.56 -12.41 23.50
CA TYR A 595 -10.83 -12.32 24.23
C TYR A 595 -10.75 -12.95 25.63
N GLU A 596 -10.15 -14.13 25.78
CA GLU A 596 -9.90 -14.75 27.10
C GLU A 596 -9.07 -13.83 28.02
N THR A 597 -8.09 -13.14 27.45
CA THR A 597 -7.26 -12.17 28.17
C THR A 597 -8.04 -10.94 28.61
N LEU A 598 -8.87 -10.38 27.73
CA LEU A 598 -9.73 -9.24 28.05
C LEU A 598 -10.78 -9.60 29.10
N ALA A 599 -11.36 -10.79 29.01
CA ALA A 599 -12.31 -11.33 29.98
C ALA A 599 -11.69 -11.37 31.38
N LYS A 600 -10.45 -11.87 31.50
CA LYS A 600 -9.71 -11.84 32.77
C LYS A 600 -9.51 -10.41 33.30
N LEU A 601 -9.20 -9.43 32.44
CA LEU A 601 -9.05 -8.03 32.86
C LEU A 601 -10.37 -7.44 33.39
N VAL A 602 -11.51 -7.86 32.85
CA VAL A 602 -12.83 -7.51 33.39
C VAL A 602 -13.11 -8.19 34.72
N ASP A 603 -12.85 -9.50 34.84
CA ASP A 603 -13.06 -10.28 36.08
C ASP A 603 -12.28 -9.71 37.26
N SER A 604 -11.02 -9.33 36.99
CA SER A 604 -10.09 -8.73 37.95
C SER A 604 -10.33 -7.24 38.22
N LYS A 605 -11.35 -6.63 37.58
CA LYS A 605 -11.67 -5.20 37.67
C LYS A 605 -10.55 -4.26 37.22
N ALA A 606 -9.59 -4.77 36.43
CA ALA A 606 -8.62 -3.92 35.74
C ALA A 606 -9.28 -3.08 34.63
N ILE A 607 -10.39 -3.57 34.06
CA ILE A 607 -11.28 -2.82 33.19
C ILE A 607 -12.67 -2.79 33.84
N ASP A 608 -13.16 -1.61 34.19
CA ASP A 608 -14.49 -1.45 34.79
C ASP A 608 -15.59 -1.25 33.73
N LYS A 609 -15.80 -2.28 32.89
CA LYS A 609 -16.86 -2.32 31.87
C LYS A 609 -17.43 -3.74 31.72
N PRO A 610 -18.70 -3.90 31.31
CA PRO A 610 -19.27 -5.23 31.03
C PRO A 610 -18.53 -5.95 29.89
N TYR A 611 -18.51 -7.29 29.94
CA TYR A 611 -17.92 -8.16 28.92
C TYR A 611 -18.30 -7.74 27.50
N ARG A 612 -19.61 -7.61 27.23
CA ARG A 612 -20.15 -7.23 25.92
C ARG A 612 -19.48 -5.96 25.38
N ALA A 613 -19.38 -4.92 26.20
CA ALA A 613 -18.81 -3.64 25.81
C ALA A 613 -17.31 -3.76 25.50
N VAL A 614 -16.55 -4.52 26.30
CA VAL A 614 -15.10 -4.71 26.11
C VAL A 614 -14.80 -5.48 24.83
N MET A 615 -15.53 -6.57 24.55
CA MET A 615 -15.33 -7.36 23.33
C MET A 615 -15.71 -6.57 22.07
N LEU A 616 -16.80 -5.80 22.12
CA LEU A 616 -17.20 -4.89 21.04
C LEU A 616 -16.16 -3.79 20.82
N ASN A 617 -15.66 -3.18 21.90
CA ASN A 617 -14.60 -2.18 21.81
C ASN A 617 -13.35 -2.76 21.15
N TYR A 618 -12.90 -3.93 21.58
CA TYR A 618 -11.76 -4.60 20.96
C TYR A 618 -11.99 -4.82 19.45
N ARG A 619 -13.10 -5.44 19.05
CA ARG A 619 -13.45 -5.64 17.63
C ARG A 619 -13.46 -4.31 16.85
N ASN A 620 -14.09 -3.28 17.41
CA ASN A 620 -14.18 -1.97 16.77
C ASN A 620 -12.83 -1.25 16.67
N GLY A 621 -11.97 -1.40 17.68
CA GLY A 621 -10.60 -0.91 17.67
C GLY A 621 -9.76 -1.59 16.60
N ILE A 622 -9.89 -2.91 16.45
CA ILE A 622 -9.25 -3.66 15.35
C ILE A 622 -9.80 -3.20 13.99
N ASN A 623 -11.12 -3.04 13.84
CA ASN A 623 -11.73 -2.55 12.60
C ASN A 623 -11.19 -1.18 12.19
N LYS A 624 -11.09 -0.23 13.13
CA LYS A 624 -10.46 1.08 12.86
C LYS A 624 -9.00 0.94 12.42
N GLY A 625 -8.26 0.04 13.05
CA GLY A 625 -6.89 -0.27 12.66
C GLY A 625 -6.78 -0.87 11.25
N LEU A 626 -7.72 -1.75 10.86
CA LEU A 626 -7.79 -2.33 9.52
C LEU A 626 -8.13 -1.29 8.45
N TYR A 627 -9.15 -0.44 8.68
CA TYR A 627 -9.45 0.68 7.79
C TYR A 627 -8.22 1.55 7.57
N LYS A 628 -7.50 1.89 8.65
CA LYS A 628 -6.25 2.64 8.56
C LYS A 628 -5.18 1.90 7.75
N ILE A 629 -4.94 0.61 7.97
CA ILE A 629 -3.91 -0.14 7.24
C ILE A 629 -4.24 -0.23 5.75
N MET A 630 -5.49 -0.51 5.39
CA MET A 630 -5.94 -0.54 3.99
C MET A 630 -5.83 0.83 3.33
N SER A 631 -6.22 1.88 4.05
CA SER A 631 -6.22 3.25 3.52
C SER A 631 -4.82 3.78 3.23
N LYS A 632 -3.76 3.23 3.87
CA LYS A 632 -2.36 3.58 3.57
C LYS A 632 -2.00 3.35 2.11
N MET A 633 -2.56 2.32 1.46
CA MET A 633 -2.37 2.04 0.03
C MET A 633 -3.50 2.64 -0.83
N GLY A 634 -4.48 3.31 -0.21
CA GLY A 634 -5.67 3.83 -0.89
C GLY A 634 -6.73 2.76 -1.20
N ILE A 635 -6.74 1.64 -0.47
CA ILE A 635 -7.68 0.53 -0.70
C ILE A 635 -8.93 0.73 0.15
N SER A 636 -10.10 0.65 -0.48
CA SER A 636 -11.37 0.92 0.19
C SER A 636 -12.02 -0.33 0.78
N THR A 637 -11.82 -1.52 0.19
CA THR A 637 -12.59 -2.72 0.57
C THR A 637 -11.71 -3.88 1.03
N ILE A 638 -12.14 -4.60 2.06
CA ILE A 638 -11.40 -5.77 2.56
C ILE A 638 -11.37 -6.91 1.54
N ALA A 639 -12.36 -6.98 0.65
CA ALA A 639 -12.41 -7.97 -0.42
C ALA A 639 -11.18 -7.87 -1.34
N SER A 640 -10.82 -6.64 -1.73
CA SER A 640 -9.63 -6.39 -2.56
C SER A 640 -8.32 -6.42 -1.77
N TYR A 641 -8.34 -6.11 -0.47
CA TYR A 641 -7.16 -6.21 0.39
C TYR A 641 -6.79 -7.67 0.71
N ARG A 642 -7.78 -8.57 0.80
CA ARG A 642 -7.56 -10.00 1.02
C ARG A 642 -6.74 -10.57 -0.13
N CYS A 643 -5.72 -11.37 0.20
CA CYS A 643 -4.76 -11.92 -0.78
C CYS A 643 -3.86 -10.87 -1.48
N SER A 644 -3.88 -9.60 -1.05
CA SER A 644 -3.09 -8.54 -1.71
C SER A 644 -1.58 -8.65 -1.47
N LYS A 645 -1.16 -9.31 -0.37
CA LYS A 645 0.25 -9.47 0.03
C LYS A 645 1.03 -8.15 0.09
N LEU A 646 0.36 -7.04 0.47
CA LEU A 646 0.93 -5.69 0.53
C LEU A 646 1.85 -5.50 1.74
N PHE A 647 2.91 -6.31 1.77
CA PHE A 647 3.93 -6.33 2.79
C PHE A 647 5.32 -6.49 2.15
N GLU A 648 6.34 -5.99 2.83
CA GLU A 648 7.71 -6.47 2.66
C GLU A 648 8.06 -7.43 3.80
N ALA A 649 8.54 -8.62 3.46
CA ALA A 649 9.16 -9.53 4.42
C ALA A 649 10.65 -9.22 4.55
N VAL A 650 11.08 -8.80 5.75
CA VAL A 650 12.47 -8.46 6.05
C VAL A 650 13.08 -9.53 6.95
N GLY A 651 14.03 -10.31 6.43
CA GLY A 651 14.74 -11.33 7.21
C GLY A 651 14.04 -12.68 7.31
N LEU A 652 13.18 -13.03 6.33
CA LEU A 652 12.65 -14.40 6.20
C LEU A 652 13.50 -15.20 5.22
N HIS A 653 13.90 -16.42 5.57
CA HIS A 653 14.60 -17.31 4.64
C HIS A 653 13.73 -17.62 3.43
N ARG A 654 14.38 -17.86 2.29
CA ARG A 654 13.71 -18.12 1.02
C ARG A 654 12.79 -19.35 1.07
N ASP A 655 13.18 -20.39 1.80
CA ASP A 655 12.34 -21.60 1.93
C ASP A 655 11.01 -21.29 2.64
N VAL A 656 11.02 -20.37 3.60
CA VAL A 656 9.82 -19.92 4.31
C VAL A 656 8.98 -19.02 3.40
N SER A 657 9.58 -18.05 2.71
CA SER A 657 8.85 -17.16 1.81
C SER A 657 8.24 -17.92 0.62
N ASP A 658 8.98 -18.84 0.02
CA ASP A 658 8.55 -19.56 -1.19
C ASP A 658 7.44 -20.57 -0.87
N LEU A 659 7.47 -21.24 0.30
CA LEU A 659 6.43 -22.18 0.72
C LEU A 659 5.18 -21.50 1.30
N CYS A 660 5.38 -20.52 2.19
CA CYS A 660 4.30 -19.97 2.99
C CYS A 660 3.78 -18.61 2.50
N PHE A 661 4.60 -17.82 1.82
CA PHE A 661 4.30 -16.42 1.52
C PHE A 661 4.60 -16.05 0.06
N GLN A 662 4.39 -17.00 -0.86
CA GLN A 662 4.77 -16.87 -2.26
C GLN A 662 4.25 -15.56 -2.87
N GLY A 663 5.15 -14.75 -3.42
CA GLY A 663 4.83 -13.46 -4.06
C GLY A 663 4.94 -12.25 -3.13
N VAL A 664 5.21 -12.40 -1.83
CA VAL A 664 5.62 -11.27 -0.98
C VAL A 664 7.01 -10.78 -1.40
N VAL A 665 7.25 -9.47 -1.33
CA VAL A 665 8.60 -8.94 -1.57
C VAL A 665 9.50 -9.31 -0.40
N SER A 666 10.64 -9.94 -0.67
CA SER A 666 11.69 -10.18 0.33
C SER A 666 13.07 -9.96 -0.28
N ARG A 667 13.70 -8.83 0.04
CA ARG A 667 15.01 -8.43 -0.52
C ARG A 667 16.20 -8.98 0.26
N ILE A 668 16.00 -9.30 1.53
CA ILE A 668 17.02 -9.84 2.44
C ILE A 668 16.45 -11.06 3.16
N GLY A 669 17.15 -12.20 3.02
CA GLY A 669 16.84 -13.44 3.70
C GLY A 669 17.25 -13.45 5.18
N GLY A 670 16.81 -14.45 5.93
CA GLY A 670 17.14 -14.58 7.35
C GLY A 670 16.61 -15.86 7.98
N ALA A 671 15.69 -15.75 8.93
CA ALA A 671 15.18 -16.84 9.74
C ALA A 671 14.52 -17.95 8.92
N SER A 672 14.96 -19.19 9.14
CA SER A 672 14.48 -20.42 8.52
C SER A 672 13.38 -21.10 9.35
N PHE A 673 12.80 -22.19 8.84
CA PHE A 673 11.83 -23.00 9.61
C PHE A 673 12.42 -23.53 10.92
N ASP A 674 13.70 -23.88 10.92
CA ASP A 674 14.38 -24.41 12.10
C ASP A 674 14.52 -23.35 13.20
N ASP A 675 14.81 -22.10 12.81
CA ASP A 675 14.89 -20.97 13.74
C ASP A 675 13.52 -20.72 14.41
N PHE A 676 12.44 -20.67 13.61
CA PHE A 676 11.09 -20.51 14.14
C PHE A 676 10.67 -21.68 15.04
N GLN A 677 11.01 -22.91 14.67
CA GLN A 677 10.74 -24.09 15.51
C GLN A 677 11.52 -24.00 16.82
N GLN A 678 12.78 -23.57 16.78
CA GLN A 678 13.63 -23.42 17.96
C GLN A 678 13.08 -22.34 18.92
N ASP A 679 12.57 -21.23 18.39
CA ASP A 679 11.89 -20.22 19.19
C ASP A 679 10.61 -20.74 19.85
N LEU A 680 9.78 -21.49 19.11
CA LEU A 680 8.58 -22.13 19.66
C LEU A 680 8.91 -23.12 20.80
N LEU A 681 9.99 -23.88 20.66
CA LEU A 681 10.52 -24.76 21.71
C LEU A 681 10.99 -23.98 22.94
N ASN A 682 11.69 -22.86 22.74
CA ASN A 682 12.17 -22.00 23.81
C ASN A 682 11.00 -21.36 24.59
N LEU A 683 9.98 -20.91 23.89
CA LEU A 683 8.74 -20.42 24.47
C LEU A 683 8.02 -21.52 25.25
N SER A 684 7.91 -22.74 24.70
CA SER A 684 7.26 -23.87 25.37
C SER A 684 7.93 -24.27 26.68
N LYS A 685 9.26 -24.37 26.69
CA LYS A 685 10.04 -24.65 27.92
C LYS A 685 9.70 -23.67 29.05
N ARG A 686 9.39 -22.42 28.72
CA ARG A 686 8.99 -21.39 29.68
C ARG A 686 7.49 -21.41 29.98
N ALA A 687 6.66 -21.64 28.97
CA ALA A 687 5.20 -21.56 29.05
C ALA A 687 4.63 -22.45 30.16
N TRP A 688 5.14 -23.68 30.27
CA TRP A 688 4.61 -24.68 31.20
C TRP A 688 5.23 -24.63 32.61
N LEU A 689 6.09 -23.64 32.90
CA LEU A 689 6.66 -23.42 34.23
C LEU A 689 5.80 -22.40 35.01
N ALA A 690 5.02 -22.87 35.99
CA ALA A 690 4.16 -22.01 36.81
C ALA A 690 4.93 -20.89 37.54
N ARG A 691 6.15 -21.18 38.02
CA ARG A 691 7.02 -20.21 38.70
C ARG A 691 7.54 -19.07 37.80
N LYS A 692 7.39 -19.18 36.48
CA LYS A 692 7.85 -18.15 35.52
C LYS A 692 6.64 -17.29 35.12
N PRO A 693 6.59 -16.02 35.53
CA PRO A 693 5.51 -15.13 35.13
C PRO A 693 5.65 -14.73 33.64
N LEU A 694 4.63 -14.03 33.16
CA LEU A 694 4.66 -13.36 31.86
C LEU A 694 5.85 -12.40 31.79
N ALA A 695 6.46 -12.25 30.62
CA ALA A 695 7.57 -11.31 30.45
C ALA A 695 7.06 -9.87 30.61
N GLN A 696 7.87 -8.98 31.16
CA GLN A 696 7.51 -7.56 31.23
C GLN A 696 7.30 -6.96 29.83
N GLY A 697 8.04 -7.45 28.83
CA GLY A 697 8.08 -6.89 27.48
C GLY A 697 9.33 -6.03 27.30
N GLY A 698 9.18 -4.93 26.59
CA GLY A 698 10.28 -4.03 26.23
C GLY A 698 10.29 -3.68 24.75
N LEU A 699 9.22 -3.93 24.01
CA LEU A 699 9.13 -3.59 22.59
C LEU A 699 8.73 -2.14 22.42
N LEU A 700 7.77 -1.65 23.22
CA LEU A 700 7.24 -0.30 23.06
C LEU A 700 8.09 0.73 23.83
N LYS A 701 8.60 0.35 24.99
CA LYS A 701 9.45 1.18 25.86
C LYS A 701 10.63 0.37 26.39
N TYR A 702 11.74 1.06 26.60
CA TYR A 702 12.92 0.44 27.20
C TYR A 702 12.61 -0.13 28.58
N VAL A 703 12.93 -1.42 28.75
CA VAL A 703 12.90 -2.13 30.02
C VAL A 703 14.29 -2.76 30.21
N HIS A 704 14.88 -2.58 31.39
CA HIS A 704 16.18 -3.18 31.69
C HIS A 704 16.11 -4.72 31.61
N GLY A 705 16.98 -5.32 30.79
CA GLY A 705 16.98 -6.76 30.52
C GLY A 705 15.88 -7.24 29.56
N GLY A 706 15.10 -6.34 28.97
CA GLY A 706 14.16 -6.61 27.88
C GLY A 706 14.83 -6.52 26.50
N GLU A 707 14.05 -6.14 25.49
CA GLU A 707 14.57 -5.90 24.13
C GLU A 707 15.58 -4.74 24.10
N TYR A 708 16.55 -4.82 23.20
CA TYR A 708 17.52 -3.75 23.01
C TYR A 708 16.86 -2.50 22.42
N HIS A 709 17.33 -1.32 22.85
CA HIS A 709 16.91 -0.03 22.31
C HIS A 709 18.13 0.80 21.94
N ALA A 710 18.14 1.33 20.70
CA ALA A 710 19.22 2.18 20.23
C ALA A 710 19.29 3.54 20.96
N TYR A 711 18.20 3.96 21.62
CA TYR A 711 18.17 5.09 22.57
C TYR A 711 17.88 4.61 24.00
N ASN A 712 18.76 3.78 24.54
CA ASN A 712 18.75 3.39 25.95
C ASN A 712 19.35 4.49 26.87
N PRO A 713 19.17 4.39 28.20
CA PRO A 713 19.62 5.43 29.14
C PRO A 713 21.11 5.76 29.08
N ASP A 714 21.98 4.78 28.79
CA ASP A 714 23.42 5.01 28.72
C ASP A 714 23.77 5.86 27.50
N VAL A 715 23.23 5.51 26.32
CA VAL A 715 23.38 6.28 25.08
C VAL A 715 22.88 7.72 25.25
N VAL A 716 21.71 7.90 25.87
CA VAL A 716 21.13 9.23 26.14
C VAL A 716 22.02 10.05 27.07
N ARG A 717 22.49 9.45 28.17
CA ARG A 717 23.33 10.12 29.16
C ARG A 717 24.69 10.53 28.58
N THR A 718 25.39 9.63 27.90
CA THR A 718 26.70 9.93 27.31
C THR A 718 26.60 10.95 26.19
N LEU A 719 25.53 10.93 25.39
CA LEU A 719 25.30 11.97 24.38
C LEU A 719 25.11 13.34 25.02
N GLN A 720 24.27 13.43 26.06
CA GLN A 720 24.03 14.69 26.78
C GLN A 720 25.29 15.23 27.46
N GLN A 721 26.13 14.34 28.00
CA GLN A 721 27.43 14.71 28.54
C GLN A 721 28.34 15.28 27.45
N ALA A 722 28.51 14.56 26.33
CA ALA A 722 29.38 14.97 25.22
C ALA A 722 29.02 16.34 24.64
N VAL A 723 27.72 16.62 24.43
CA VAL A 723 27.29 17.92 23.89
C VAL A 723 27.39 19.06 24.90
N GLN A 724 27.35 18.74 26.20
CA GLN A 724 27.45 19.72 27.28
C GLN A 724 28.92 20.11 27.54
N SER A 725 29.85 19.14 27.53
CA SER A 725 31.28 19.40 27.72
C SER A 725 31.93 19.94 26.45
N GLY A 726 31.54 19.41 25.28
CA GLY A 726 32.20 19.69 24.01
C GLY A 726 33.53 18.94 23.83
N GLU A 727 33.89 18.06 24.77
CA GLU A 727 35.15 17.31 24.76
C GLU A 727 35.05 16.05 23.90
N TYR A 728 36.06 15.81 23.07
CA TYR A 728 36.07 14.67 22.14
C TYR A 728 36.10 13.31 22.86
N SER A 729 36.74 13.22 24.03
CA SER A 729 36.78 11.98 24.83
C SER A 729 35.40 11.54 25.32
N ASP A 730 34.51 12.48 25.65
CA ASP A 730 33.13 12.17 26.04
C ASP A 730 32.32 11.68 24.84
N TYR A 731 32.56 12.25 23.66
CA TYR A 731 31.97 11.73 22.42
C TYR A 731 32.43 10.31 22.13
N GLN A 732 33.72 10.00 22.28
CA GLN A 732 34.23 8.65 22.02
C GLN A 732 33.53 7.59 22.88
N GLN A 733 33.15 7.93 24.12
CA GLN A 733 32.36 7.03 24.97
C GLN A 733 30.95 6.79 24.39
N TYR A 734 30.25 7.85 23.96
CA TYR A 734 28.97 7.73 23.28
C TYR A 734 29.09 6.94 21.96
N ALA A 735 30.05 7.28 21.11
CA ALA A 735 30.28 6.65 19.82
C ALA A 735 30.58 5.17 19.98
N LYS A 736 31.36 4.79 21.01
CA LYS A 736 31.63 3.39 21.35
C LYS A 736 30.34 2.62 21.67
N LEU A 737 29.48 3.17 22.53
CA LEU A 737 28.20 2.53 22.87
C LEU A 737 27.29 2.34 21.66
N VAL A 738 27.33 3.27 20.69
CA VAL A 738 26.50 3.22 19.49
C VAL A 738 27.09 2.32 18.41
N ASN A 739 28.41 2.34 18.20
CA ASN A 739 29.09 1.64 17.10
C ASN A 739 29.48 0.20 17.45
N GLU A 740 29.70 -0.13 18.72
CA GLU A 740 30.08 -1.48 19.18
C GLU A 740 28.88 -2.26 19.77
N ARG A 741 27.65 -1.81 19.52
CA ARG A 741 26.44 -2.51 19.96
C ARG A 741 26.26 -3.86 19.23
N PRO A 742 25.48 -4.80 19.80
CA PRO A 742 24.95 -5.92 19.03
C PRO A 742 24.16 -5.42 17.81
N ALA A 743 24.13 -6.22 16.74
CA ALA A 743 23.43 -5.86 15.52
C ALA A 743 21.96 -5.54 15.81
N ALA A 744 21.55 -4.31 15.57
CA ALA A 744 20.17 -3.85 15.73
C ALA A 744 19.58 -3.37 14.40
N THR A 745 20.43 -2.87 13.51
CA THR A 745 20.08 -2.36 12.19
C THR A 745 20.93 -3.01 11.11
N LEU A 746 20.48 -3.00 9.84
CA LEU A 746 21.22 -3.66 8.75
C LEU A 746 22.63 -3.12 8.58
N ARG A 747 22.82 -1.80 8.74
CA ARG A 747 24.15 -1.18 8.69
C ARG A 747 25.11 -1.67 9.77
N ASP A 748 24.64 -2.26 10.87
CA ASP A 748 25.51 -2.83 11.91
C ASP A 748 26.24 -4.09 11.40
N LEU A 749 25.68 -4.77 10.39
CA LEU A 749 26.29 -5.93 9.74
C LEU A 749 27.36 -5.56 8.69
N LEU A 750 27.53 -4.27 8.41
CA LEU A 750 28.47 -3.76 7.42
C LEU A 750 29.74 -3.23 8.11
N ALA A 751 30.89 -3.81 7.80
CA ALA A 751 32.20 -3.28 8.17
C ALA A 751 32.75 -2.37 7.06
N LEU A 752 33.50 -1.34 7.46
CA LEU A 752 34.29 -0.56 6.49
C LEU A 752 35.59 -1.32 6.20
N ASN A 753 35.97 -1.37 4.92
CA ASN A 753 37.28 -1.86 4.50
C ASN A 753 38.12 -0.65 4.04
N PRO A 754 38.82 0.04 4.95
CA PRO A 754 39.73 1.12 4.56
C PRO A 754 40.88 0.53 3.73
N GLY A 755 41.24 1.19 2.63
CA GLY A 755 42.45 0.83 1.87
C GLY A 755 43.73 1.01 2.70
N GLU A 756 44.89 0.63 2.14
CA GLU A 756 46.17 0.71 2.84
C GLU A 756 46.71 2.15 2.98
N ASP A 757 46.29 3.07 2.09
CA ASP A 757 46.75 4.45 2.05
C ASP A 757 45.85 5.39 2.85
N ALA A 758 46.09 5.51 4.15
CA ALA A 758 45.46 6.54 4.99
C ALA A 758 46.09 7.92 4.73
N ILE A 759 45.26 8.96 4.63
CA ILE A 759 45.71 10.36 4.50
C ILE A 759 45.71 11.06 5.86
N SER A 760 46.44 12.19 5.96
CA SER A 760 46.34 13.06 7.14
C SER A 760 44.94 13.66 7.25
N ILE A 761 44.45 13.86 8.49
CA ILE A 761 43.19 14.58 8.75
C ILE A 761 43.22 16.00 8.16
N ASP A 762 44.40 16.63 8.11
CA ASP A 762 44.57 17.97 7.52
C ASP A 762 44.30 18.02 6.02
N GLU A 763 44.33 16.86 5.33
CA GLU A 763 44.00 16.73 3.90
C GLU A 763 42.50 16.46 3.67
N VAL A 764 41.74 16.14 4.73
CA VAL A 764 40.29 15.91 4.66
C VAL A 764 39.55 17.24 4.50
N GLU A 765 38.39 17.21 3.83
CA GLU A 765 37.57 18.41 3.68
C GLU A 765 37.23 19.05 5.04
N PRO A 766 37.33 20.39 5.18
CA PRO A 766 37.05 21.04 6.45
C PRO A 766 35.60 20.84 6.90
N ALA A 767 35.38 20.66 8.22
CA ALA A 767 34.04 20.39 8.77
C ALA A 767 32.96 21.42 8.41
N LYS A 768 33.33 22.69 8.16
CA LYS A 768 32.40 23.73 7.69
C LYS A 768 31.72 23.38 6.35
N GLU A 769 32.35 22.56 5.51
CA GLU A 769 31.79 22.09 4.24
C GLU A 769 30.86 20.89 4.48
N LEU A 770 31.16 20.05 5.47
CA LEU A 770 30.30 18.94 5.90
C LEU A 770 28.95 19.43 6.44
N PHE A 771 28.93 20.51 7.23
CA PHE A 771 27.68 21.01 7.84
C PHE A 771 26.62 21.43 6.83
N LYS A 772 27.02 21.82 5.61
CA LYS A 772 26.09 22.14 4.50
C LYS A 772 25.30 20.93 4.02
N ARG A 773 25.75 19.72 4.37
CA ARG A 773 25.09 18.44 4.06
C ARG A 773 24.19 17.97 5.20
N PHE A 774 24.18 18.66 6.34
CA PHE A 774 23.41 18.27 7.52
C PHE A 774 22.20 19.17 7.72
N ASP A 775 21.08 18.54 8.06
CA ASP A 775 19.89 19.24 8.51
C ASP A 775 19.30 18.64 9.79
N THR A 776 18.70 19.49 10.61
CA THR A 776 17.77 19.00 11.64
C THR A 776 16.45 18.66 10.96
N ALA A 777 16.05 17.38 11.08
CA ALA A 777 14.91 16.83 10.35
C ALA A 777 13.60 17.56 10.70
N ALA A 778 12.62 17.44 9.82
CA ALA A 778 11.31 18.08 9.95
C ALA A 778 10.59 17.71 11.26
N MET A 779 10.49 18.66 12.18
CA MET A 779 9.77 18.52 13.44
C MET A 779 8.92 19.76 13.68
N SER A 780 7.60 19.62 13.69
CA SER A 780 6.70 20.78 13.73
C SER A 780 6.79 21.54 15.05
N ILE A 781 6.71 22.87 14.97
CA ILE A 781 6.24 23.69 16.08
C ILE A 781 4.82 23.25 16.47
N GLY A 782 4.61 23.05 17.78
CA GLY A 782 3.43 22.37 18.31
C GLY A 782 3.79 20.97 18.84
N ALA A 783 4.41 20.13 18.02
CA ALA A 783 4.98 18.87 18.52
C ALA A 783 6.16 19.18 19.48
N LEU A 784 7.07 20.05 19.04
CA LEU A 784 8.12 20.64 19.86
C LEU A 784 7.67 21.96 20.47
N SER A 785 8.24 22.32 21.62
CA SER A 785 8.12 23.65 22.19
C SER A 785 8.76 24.70 21.26
N PRO A 786 8.28 25.95 21.26
CA PRO A 786 8.91 27.05 20.53
C PRO A 786 10.40 27.18 20.84
N GLU A 787 10.79 27.03 22.10
CA GLU A 787 12.18 27.14 22.55
C GLU A 787 13.08 26.07 21.92
N ALA A 788 12.62 24.82 21.89
CA ALA A 788 13.36 23.73 21.25
C ALA A 788 13.47 23.93 19.73
N HIS A 789 12.37 24.34 19.09
CA HIS A 789 12.33 24.55 17.64
C HIS A 789 13.25 25.69 17.20
N GLU A 790 13.22 26.83 17.89
CA GLU A 790 14.12 27.95 17.63
C GLU A 790 15.58 27.61 17.91
N SER A 791 15.86 26.83 18.98
CA SER A 791 17.23 26.43 19.32
C SER A 791 17.88 25.57 18.24
N LEU A 792 17.10 24.68 17.59
CA LEU A 792 17.57 23.91 16.44
C LEU A 792 17.90 24.81 15.25
N ALA A 793 17.04 25.79 14.96
CA ALA A 793 17.26 26.70 13.85
C ALA A 793 18.49 27.59 14.06
N GLU A 794 18.62 28.18 15.25
CA GLU A 794 19.75 29.02 15.62
C GLU A 794 21.08 28.27 15.56
N ALA A 795 21.12 27.02 16.05
CA ALA A 795 22.32 26.19 15.99
C ALA A 795 22.74 25.89 14.54
N MET A 796 21.80 25.44 13.71
CA MET A 796 22.09 25.05 12.33
C MET A 796 22.51 26.22 11.45
N ASN A 797 21.84 27.37 11.60
CA ASN A 797 22.20 28.58 10.86
C ASN A 797 23.60 29.08 11.26
N SER A 798 23.97 28.96 12.54
CA SER A 798 25.28 29.38 13.04
C SER A 798 26.45 28.56 12.47
N ILE A 799 26.21 27.30 12.07
CA ILE A 799 27.21 26.42 11.45
C ILE A 799 27.08 26.32 9.92
N GLY A 800 26.13 27.05 9.31
CA GLY A 800 25.87 27.02 7.87
C GLY A 800 25.10 25.79 7.37
N GLY A 801 24.60 24.95 8.28
CA GLY A 801 23.70 23.84 7.96
C GLY A 801 22.24 24.30 7.83
N PHE A 802 21.32 23.33 7.86
CA PHE A 802 19.90 23.59 7.65
C PHE A 802 19.05 23.14 8.83
N SER A 803 17.94 23.82 9.06
CA SER A 803 16.87 23.33 9.93
C SER A 803 15.55 23.34 9.19
N ASN A 804 14.66 22.43 9.57
CA ASN A 804 13.37 22.23 8.90
C ASN A 804 12.20 22.63 9.81
N SER A 805 11.29 23.45 9.28
CA SER A 805 10.12 23.96 10.01
C SER A 805 9.15 22.85 10.46
N GLY A 806 9.10 21.74 9.73
CA GLY A 806 8.08 20.71 9.86
C GLY A 806 6.69 21.20 9.45
N GLU A 807 5.67 20.37 9.70
CA GLU A 807 4.29 20.57 9.24
C GLU A 807 3.48 21.63 10.03
N GLY A 808 4.13 22.45 10.87
CA GLY A 808 3.45 23.31 11.85
C GLY A 808 3.29 24.78 11.46
N GLY A 809 3.79 25.17 10.28
CA GLY A 809 4.03 26.58 9.95
C GLY A 809 5.26 27.14 10.65
N GLU A 810 5.51 28.44 10.48
CA GLU A 810 6.56 29.17 11.17
C GLU A 810 6.10 30.59 11.48
N ASP A 811 6.52 31.12 12.63
CA ASP A 811 6.20 32.48 13.04
C ASP A 811 6.93 33.50 12.14
N PRO A 812 6.22 34.44 11.49
CA PRO A 812 6.85 35.47 10.68
C PRO A 812 7.88 36.33 11.42
N ALA A 813 7.80 36.42 12.75
CA ALA A 813 8.79 37.13 13.56
C ALA A 813 10.20 36.52 13.47
N ARG A 814 10.34 35.27 12.99
CA ARG A 814 11.62 34.60 12.80
C ARG A 814 12.28 34.95 11.46
N TYR A 815 11.53 35.46 10.49
CA TYR A 815 12.07 35.76 9.17
C TYR A 815 13.12 36.87 9.24
N GLY A 816 14.22 36.71 8.48
CA GLY A 816 15.36 37.62 8.55
C GLY A 816 16.20 37.55 9.83
N THR A 817 15.91 36.63 10.75
CA THR A 817 16.69 36.40 11.97
C THR A 817 17.49 35.10 11.87
N ASN A 818 18.45 34.89 12.80
CA ASN A 818 19.18 33.62 12.89
C ASN A 818 18.29 32.44 13.34
N LYS A 819 17.01 32.66 13.65
CA LYS A 819 16.06 31.62 14.07
C LYS A 819 15.20 31.11 12.92
N VAL A 820 15.35 31.62 11.70
CA VAL A 820 14.57 31.14 10.54
C VAL A 820 14.92 29.70 10.21
N SER A 821 13.94 28.84 9.94
CA SER A 821 14.26 27.52 9.36
C SER A 821 14.49 27.63 7.86
N ARG A 822 15.68 27.25 7.38
CA ARG A 822 16.03 27.36 5.95
C ARG A 822 15.28 26.36 5.08
N ILE A 823 14.81 25.25 5.66
CA ILE A 823 13.91 24.30 4.99
C ILE A 823 12.48 24.54 5.50
N LYS A 824 11.54 24.68 4.55
CA LYS A 824 10.13 24.94 4.80
C LYS A 824 9.31 23.77 4.27
N GLN A 825 8.60 23.08 5.14
CA GLN A 825 7.81 21.91 4.74
C GLN A 825 6.42 22.30 4.20
N VAL A 826 5.96 21.59 3.17
CA VAL A 826 4.59 21.60 2.63
C VAL A 826 4.04 20.19 2.80
N ALA A 827 3.08 20.02 3.71
CA ALA A 827 2.44 18.74 4.04
C ALA A 827 0.93 18.80 3.78
N SER A 828 0.24 17.66 3.80
CA SER A 828 -1.19 17.52 3.44
C SER A 828 -2.13 18.55 4.07
N GLY A 829 -1.97 18.86 5.36
CA GLY A 829 -2.81 19.84 6.06
C GLY A 829 -2.56 21.31 5.68
N ARG A 830 -1.50 21.62 4.93
CA ARG A 830 -1.09 23.00 4.52
C ARG A 830 -1.03 24.01 5.67
N PHE A 831 -0.82 23.55 6.90
CA PHE A 831 -0.76 24.43 8.07
C PHE A 831 0.37 25.46 7.94
N GLY A 832 -0.01 26.74 8.04
CA GLY A 832 0.94 27.86 7.98
C GLY A 832 1.62 28.07 6.62
N VAL A 833 1.20 27.36 5.56
CA VAL A 833 1.75 27.51 4.20
C VAL A 833 1.16 28.78 3.59
N THR A 834 1.99 29.82 3.47
CA THR A 834 1.64 31.12 2.91
C THR A 834 2.72 31.57 1.92
N PRO A 835 2.46 32.54 1.02
CA PRO A 835 3.50 33.09 0.16
C PRO A 835 4.72 33.59 0.96
N ALA A 836 4.49 34.32 2.05
CA ALA A 836 5.56 34.80 2.94
C ALA A 836 6.39 33.65 3.54
N TYR A 837 5.75 32.54 3.91
CA TYR A 837 6.45 31.34 4.40
C TYR A 837 7.32 30.70 3.32
N LEU A 838 6.81 30.57 2.09
CA LEU A 838 7.49 29.91 0.97
C LEU A 838 8.67 30.73 0.43
N VAL A 839 8.57 32.06 0.36
CA VAL A 839 9.66 32.93 -0.13
C VAL A 839 10.83 33.06 0.85
N ASN A 840 10.65 32.67 2.11
CA ASN A 840 11.69 32.64 3.14
C ASN A 840 12.34 31.24 3.28
N ALA A 841 12.26 30.41 2.24
CA ALA A 841 12.86 29.09 2.17
C ALA A 841 14.08 29.08 1.25
N ASP A 842 15.14 28.37 1.64
CA ASP A 842 16.20 27.92 0.73
C ASP A 842 15.82 26.58 0.08
N VAL A 843 15.09 25.75 0.83
CA VAL A 843 14.54 24.47 0.36
C VAL A 843 13.08 24.38 0.77
N ILE A 844 12.21 24.03 -0.16
CA ILE A 844 10.82 23.69 0.13
C ILE A 844 10.69 22.17 0.06
N GLN A 845 10.29 21.54 1.16
CA GLN A 845 10.15 20.08 1.23
C GLN A 845 8.68 19.69 1.14
N ILE A 846 8.29 19.03 0.04
CA ILE A 846 7.01 18.34 -0.10
C ILE A 846 7.09 17.05 0.74
N LYS A 847 6.28 16.98 1.79
CA LYS A 847 6.24 15.83 2.69
C LYS A 847 5.16 14.85 2.25
N VAL A 848 5.53 13.92 1.36
CA VAL A 848 4.62 12.84 0.94
C VAL A 848 4.40 11.86 2.10
N ALA A 849 5.46 11.47 2.80
CA ALA A 849 5.36 10.54 3.93
C ALA A 849 6.46 10.77 4.99
N GLN A 850 6.35 10.07 6.13
CA GLN A 850 7.38 10.00 7.17
C GLN A 850 7.50 8.58 7.73
N GLY A 851 8.71 8.16 8.12
CA GLY A 851 9.00 6.78 8.49
C GLY A 851 8.17 6.20 9.64
N ALA A 852 7.80 7.02 10.63
CA ALA A 852 7.03 6.56 11.79
C ALA A 852 5.55 6.22 11.49
N LYS A 853 5.01 6.75 10.38
CA LYS A 853 3.59 6.59 9.99
C LYS A 853 3.38 6.91 8.50
N PRO A 854 4.00 6.15 7.61
CA PRO A 854 3.78 6.33 6.19
C PRO A 854 2.34 5.92 5.82
N GLY A 855 1.79 6.55 4.78
CA GLY A 855 0.39 6.42 4.38
C GLY A 855 -0.62 7.08 5.32
N GLU A 856 -0.17 7.92 6.26
CA GLU A 856 -1.01 8.61 7.25
C GLU A 856 -0.63 10.09 7.42
N GLY A 857 -1.56 10.87 7.96
CA GLY A 857 -1.37 12.30 8.22
C GLY A 857 -0.63 12.63 9.52
N GLY A 858 -0.15 13.88 9.57
CA GLY A 858 0.33 14.53 10.79
C GLY A 858 -0.73 14.52 11.91
N GLN A 859 -0.29 14.38 13.16
CA GLN A 859 -1.19 14.37 14.33
C GLN A 859 -0.66 15.31 15.40
N LEU A 860 -1.50 16.24 15.84
CA LEU A 860 -1.25 17.10 16.99
C LEU A 860 -2.45 17.04 17.95
N PRO A 861 -2.29 16.44 19.14
CA PRO A 861 -3.30 16.42 20.19
C PRO A 861 -3.81 17.82 20.53
N GLY A 862 -5.13 17.96 20.76
CA GLY A 862 -5.80 19.25 20.95
C GLY A 862 -5.30 20.06 22.15
N ASP A 863 -4.85 19.39 23.21
CA ASP A 863 -4.21 20.02 24.38
C ASP A 863 -2.86 20.68 24.06
N LYS A 864 -2.25 20.35 22.92
CA LYS A 864 -1.06 21.03 22.36
C LYS A 864 -1.43 22.13 21.36
N VAL A 865 -2.71 22.32 21.04
CA VAL A 865 -3.17 23.37 20.12
C VAL A 865 -3.52 24.62 20.93
N THR A 866 -2.48 25.25 21.48
CA THR A 866 -2.60 26.51 22.22
C THR A 866 -3.03 27.66 21.28
N PRO A 867 -3.49 28.81 21.80
CA PRO A 867 -3.81 29.97 20.96
C PRO A 867 -2.67 30.40 20.03
N TYR A 868 -1.42 30.24 20.48
CA TYR A 868 -0.23 30.49 19.67
C TYR A 868 -0.14 29.52 18.48
N ILE A 869 -0.24 28.21 18.74
CA ILE A 869 -0.20 27.18 17.69
C ILE A 869 -1.38 27.33 16.73
N ALA A 870 -2.58 27.56 17.25
CA ALA A 870 -3.78 27.77 16.45
C ALA A 870 -3.64 28.97 15.50
N LYS A 871 -3.04 30.07 15.97
CA LYS A 871 -2.74 31.25 15.14
C LYS A 871 -1.78 30.92 14.01
N LEU A 872 -0.69 30.19 14.27
CA LEU A 872 0.28 29.80 13.24
C LEU A 872 -0.33 28.89 12.17
N ARG A 873 -1.26 28.03 12.57
CA ARG A 873 -1.87 27.02 11.71
C ARG A 873 -3.18 27.46 11.06
N TYR A 874 -3.67 28.66 11.38
CA TYR A 874 -5.02 29.11 11.01
C TYR A 874 -6.11 28.12 11.43
N SER A 875 -5.97 27.57 12.65
CA SER A 875 -6.86 26.55 13.21
C SER A 875 -7.58 27.04 14.47
N VAL A 876 -8.40 26.18 15.06
CA VAL A 876 -9.14 26.48 16.30
C VAL A 876 -8.34 26.02 17.54
N PRO A 877 -8.15 26.86 18.57
CA PRO A 877 -7.51 26.45 19.82
C PRO A 877 -8.20 25.25 20.49
N GLY A 878 -7.43 24.32 21.06
CA GLY A 878 -7.93 23.15 21.78
C GLY A 878 -8.41 21.99 20.91
N VAL A 879 -8.52 22.17 19.59
CA VAL A 879 -9.03 21.14 18.66
C VAL A 879 -7.88 20.28 18.15
N THR A 880 -8.00 18.96 18.28
CA THR A 880 -7.02 18.01 17.74
C THR A 880 -6.90 18.16 16.22
N LEU A 881 -5.65 18.28 15.74
CA LEU A 881 -5.36 18.40 14.32
C LEU A 881 -4.83 17.06 13.79
N ILE A 882 -5.69 16.34 13.07
CA ILE A 882 -5.32 15.17 12.27
C ILE A 882 -5.30 15.63 10.81
N SER A 883 -4.12 15.69 10.20
CA SER A 883 -4.03 16.06 8.78
C SER A 883 -4.64 14.95 7.91
N PRO A 884 -5.18 15.27 6.73
CA PRO A 884 -5.52 14.24 5.76
C PRO A 884 -4.30 13.35 5.47
N PRO A 885 -4.46 12.03 5.26
CA PRO A 885 -3.36 11.20 4.79
C PRO A 885 -2.78 11.65 3.44
N PRO A 886 -3.59 11.92 2.40
CA PRO A 886 -3.05 12.37 1.12
C PRO A 886 -2.87 13.89 1.08
N HIS A 887 -2.02 14.33 0.15
CA HIS A 887 -2.13 15.67 -0.40
C HIS A 887 -3.32 15.68 -1.39
N HIS A 888 -4.36 16.48 -1.14
CA HIS A 888 -5.53 16.54 -2.05
C HIS A 888 -5.23 17.19 -3.41
N ASP A 889 -4.03 17.73 -3.58
CA ASP A 889 -3.47 18.23 -4.83
C ASP A 889 -2.36 17.31 -5.38
N ILE A 890 -2.22 16.07 -4.85
CA ILE A 890 -1.31 15.04 -5.37
C ILE A 890 -2.02 13.68 -5.35
N TYR A 891 -2.69 13.31 -6.44
CA TYR A 891 -3.31 11.99 -6.63
C TYR A 891 -2.56 11.10 -7.62
N SER A 892 -1.51 11.64 -8.24
CA SER A 892 -0.66 10.98 -9.23
C SER A 892 0.66 11.75 -9.37
N ILE A 893 1.58 11.22 -10.19
CA ILE A 893 2.87 11.86 -10.44
C ILE A 893 2.74 13.19 -11.19
N GLU A 894 1.78 13.32 -12.10
CA GLU A 894 1.54 14.55 -12.84
C GLU A 894 1.07 15.67 -11.89
N ASP A 895 0.27 15.33 -10.88
CA ASP A 895 -0.16 16.27 -9.85
C ASP A 895 1.02 16.70 -8.96
N LEU A 896 1.95 15.78 -8.63
CA LEU A 896 3.20 16.15 -7.94
C LEU A 896 4.03 17.11 -8.80
N ALA A 897 4.15 16.86 -10.11
CA ALA A 897 4.86 17.74 -11.02
C ALA A 897 4.23 19.14 -11.06
N GLN A 898 2.91 19.23 -11.02
CA GLN A 898 2.19 20.49 -10.93
C GLN A 898 2.49 21.22 -9.61
N LEU A 899 2.48 20.53 -8.47
CA LEU A 899 2.85 21.17 -7.19
C LEU A 899 4.31 21.64 -7.18
N ILE A 900 5.23 20.86 -7.75
CA ILE A 900 6.64 21.28 -7.89
C ILE A 900 6.72 22.54 -8.75
N PHE A 901 5.98 22.60 -9.86
CA PHE A 901 5.89 23.77 -10.72
C PHE A 901 5.39 24.99 -9.93
N ASP A 902 4.26 24.86 -9.22
CA ASP A 902 3.66 25.95 -8.43
C ASP A 902 4.62 26.50 -7.37
N LEU A 903 5.33 25.62 -6.66
CA LEU A 903 6.30 26.03 -5.63
C LEU A 903 7.49 26.77 -6.24
N LYS A 904 7.98 26.35 -7.42
CA LYS A 904 9.05 27.06 -8.14
C LYS A 904 8.55 28.40 -8.72
N GLN A 905 7.27 28.54 -9.06
CA GLN A 905 6.71 29.83 -9.47
C GLN A 905 6.66 30.83 -8.31
N VAL A 906 6.31 30.38 -7.09
CA VAL A 906 6.28 31.25 -5.90
C VAL A 906 7.68 31.62 -5.43
N ASN A 907 8.62 30.67 -5.43
CA ASN A 907 10.01 30.91 -5.05
C ASN A 907 10.99 30.26 -6.05
N PRO A 908 11.43 31.00 -7.08
CA PRO A 908 12.31 30.44 -8.12
C PRO A 908 13.75 30.17 -7.67
N LYS A 909 14.12 30.59 -6.45
CA LYS A 909 15.46 30.36 -5.88
C LYS A 909 15.52 29.14 -4.96
N ALA A 910 14.37 28.66 -4.46
CA ALA A 910 14.33 27.52 -3.56
C ALA A 910 14.51 26.22 -4.32
N MET A 911 15.26 25.29 -3.73
CA MET A 911 15.27 23.90 -4.19
C MET A 911 14.02 23.17 -3.70
N ILE A 912 13.46 22.27 -4.50
CA ILE A 912 12.31 21.46 -4.12
C ILE A 912 12.77 20.05 -3.72
N SER A 913 12.49 19.70 -2.47
CA SER A 913 12.74 18.38 -1.89
C SER A 913 11.44 17.58 -1.84
N VAL A 914 11.48 16.31 -2.20
CA VAL A 914 10.36 15.37 -1.99
C VAL A 914 10.77 14.33 -0.96
N LYS A 915 10.05 14.30 0.16
CA LYS A 915 10.32 13.33 1.25
C LYS A 915 9.46 12.08 1.07
N LEU A 916 10.15 10.99 0.73
CA LEU A 916 9.63 9.64 0.58
C LEU A 916 10.05 8.77 1.77
N VAL A 917 9.43 7.61 1.91
CA VAL A 917 9.78 6.61 2.92
C VAL A 917 10.24 5.33 2.23
N SER A 918 11.26 4.70 2.79
CA SER A 918 11.78 3.43 2.29
C SER A 918 10.70 2.35 2.31
N GLU A 919 10.46 1.75 1.15
CA GLU A 919 9.65 0.55 0.91
C GLU A 919 10.05 -0.06 -0.45
N PRO A 920 9.59 -1.27 -0.81
CA PRO A 920 9.82 -1.80 -2.15
C PRO A 920 9.18 -0.94 -3.23
N GLY A 921 9.92 -0.62 -4.29
CA GLY A 921 9.45 0.22 -5.39
C GLY A 921 9.76 1.70 -5.23
N VAL A 922 10.28 2.15 -4.07
CA VAL A 922 10.64 3.55 -3.84
C VAL A 922 11.65 4.08 -4.88
N GLY A 923 12.55 3.22 -5.39
CA GLY A 923 13.51 3.66 -6.40
C GLY A 923 12.84 3.98 -7.73
N THR A 924 11.79 3.24 -8.06
CA THR A 924 10.96 3.49 -9.23
C THR A 924 10.22 4.83 -9.10
N ILE A 925 9.59 5.06 -7.95
CA ILE A 925 8.92 6.33 -7.60
C ILE A 925 9.90 7.51 -7.67
N ALA A 926 11.12 7.34 -7.16
CA ALA A 926 12.16 8.36 -7.22
C ALA A 926 12.54 8.76 -8.66
N THR A 927 12.50 7.85 -9.63
CA THR A 927 12.70 8.21 -11.05
C THR A 927 11.57 9.08 -11.59
N GLY A 928 10.31 8.82 -11.17
CA GLY A 928 9.16 9.66 -11.48
C GLY A 928 9.32 11.06 -10.88
N VAL A 929 9.67 11.14 -9.59
CA VAL A 929 9.94 12.39 -8.87
C VAL A 929 11.05 13.22 -9.54
N ALA A 930 12.10 12.56 -10.04
CA ALA A 930 13.16 13.23 -10.78
C ALA A 930 12.67 13.80 -12.13
N LYS A 931 11.81 13.06 -12.85
CA LYS A 931 11.17 13.55 -14.09
C LYS A 931 10.16 14.67 -13.84
N ALA A 932 9.60 14.74 -12.63
CA ALA A 932 8.73 15.82 -12.16
C ALA A 932 9.51 17.07 -11.72
N TYR A 933 10.83 17.14 -12.00
CA TYR A 933 11.69 18.31 -11.75
C TYR A 933 11.94 18.63 -10.27
N ALA A 934 11.86 17.64 -9.38
CA ALA A 934 12.41 17.79 -8.03
C ALA A 934 13.93 18.03 -8.09
N ASP A 935 14.48 18.70 -7.09
CA ASP A 935 15.92 18.96 -6.99
C ASP A 935 16.59 18.02 -5.95
N LEU A 936 15.83 17.63 -4.91
CA LEU A 936 16.25 16.73 -3.84
C LEU A 936 15.21 15.62 -3.61
N ILE A 937 15.68 14.43 -3.25
CA ILE A 937 14.82 13.34 -2.77
C ILE A 937 15.33 12.88 -1.41
N THR A 938 14.46 12.85 -0.41
CA THR A 938 14.76 12.31 0.92
C THR A 938 14.17 10.91 1.04
N ILE A 939 15.01 9.91 1.35
CA ILE A 939 14.57 8.55 1.70
C ILE A 939 14.60 8.41 3.21
N ALA A 940 13.44 8.36 3.84
CA ALA A 940 13.30 8.20 5.28
C ALA A 940 13.20 6.73 5.68
N GLY A 941 13.94 6.33 6.71
CA GLY A 941 13.84 5.00 7.33
C GLY A 941 12.66 4.87 8.30
N TYR A 942 12.21 3.64 8.52
CA TYR A 942 11.16 3.29 9.49
C TYR A 942 11.43 3.79 10.92
N ASP A 943 12.71 3.90 11.29
CA ASP A 943 13.20 4.31 12.61
C ASP A 943 13.16 5.83 12.85
N GLY A 944 12.58 6.59 11.90
CA GLY A 944 12.30 8.02 12.05
C GLY A 944 11.38 8.33 13.25
N GLY A 945 11.63 9.45 13.93
CA GLY A 945 10.86 9.88 15.10
C GLY A 945 9.49 10.49 14.76
N THR A 946 8.59 10.54 15.74
CA THR A 946 7.30 11.26 15.66
C THR A 946 6.87 11.84 17.01
N GLY A 947 6.14 12.96 16.99
CA GLY A 947 5.53 13.53 18.20
C GLY A 947 4.27 12.77 18.65
N ALA A 948 3.51 12.19 17.71
CA ALA A 948 2.31 11.41 17.95
C ALA A 948 2.01 10.50 16.74
N SER A 949 1.76 9.21 17.00
CA SER A 949 1.39 8.22 15.99
C SER A 949 0.74 6.99 16.63
N PRO A 950 -0.18 6.28 15.96
CA PRO A 950 -0.56 4.93 16.35
C PRO A 950 0.67 4.03 16.49
N LEU A 951 0.71 3.22 17.55
CA LEU A 951 1.86 2.35 17.83
C LEU A 951 2.12 1.32 16.73
N SER A 952 1.06 0.76 16.13
CA SER A 952 1.18 -0.19 15.03
C SER A 952 1.88 0.40 13.81
N SER A 953 1.72 1.70 13.54
CA SER A 953 2.38 2.36 12.42
C SER A 953 3.87 2.57 12.69
N VAL A 954 4.23 2.95 13.92
CA VAL A 954 5.64 3.06 14.34
C VAL A 954 6.33 1.71 14.23
N LYS A 955 5.66 0.64 14.66
CA LYS A 955 6.25 -0.71 14.74
C LYS A 955 6.21 -1.52 13.46
N TYR A 956 5.30 -1.25 12.52
CA TYR A 956 5.09 -2.15 11.39
C TYR A 956 5.07 -1.48 10.02
N ALA A 957 5.23 -0.17 9.90
CA ALA A 957 5.18 0.52 8.60
C ALA A 957 6.53 1.18 8.24
N GLY A 958 6.87 1.23 6.95
CA GLY A 958 8.18 1.68 6.48
C GLY A 958 9.28 0.62 6.64
N CYS A 959 10.35 0.74 5.87
CA CYS A 959 11.45 -0.22 5.80
C CYS A 959 12.80 0.43 6.21
N PRO A 960 13.88 -0.36 6.44
CA PRO A 960 15.20 0.22 6.68
C PRO A 960 15.60 1.13 5.53
N TRP A 961 16.18 2.29 5.84
CA TRP A 961 16.61 3.22 4.80
C TRP A 961 17.74 2.65 3.95
N GLU A 962 18.54 1.71 4.47
CA GLU A 962 19.61 1.04 3.74
C GLU A 962 19.08 0.38 2.46
N LEU A 963 17.91 -0.26 2.53
CA LEU A 963 17.26 -0.90 1.39
C LEU A 963 16.72 0.12 0.39
N GLY A 964 15.95 1.10 0.86
CA GLY A 964 15.32 2.10 0.00
C GLY A 964 16.33 3.04 -0.66
N LEU A 965 17.42 3.39 0.04
CA LEU A 965 18.48 4.25 -0.48
C LEU A 965 19.23 3.56 -1.62
N VAL A 966 19.62 2.29 -1.45
CA VAL A 966 20.32 1.51 -2.48
C VAL A 966 19.41 1.31 -3.70
N GLU A 967 18.14 0.97 -3.50
CA GLU A 967 17.18 0.84 -4.61
C GLU A 967 17.03 2.16 -5.38
N THR A 968 16.91 3.28 -4.66
CA THR A 968 16.81 4.63 -5.26
C THR A 968 18.05 5.00 -6.04
N GLN A 969 19.24 4.76 -5.47
CA GLN A 969 20.52 5.00 -6.12
C GLN A 969 20.61 4.22 -7.43
N GLN A 970 20.34 2.92 -7.39
CA GLN A 970 20.41 2.04 -8.56
C GLN A 970 19.41 2.44 -9.64
N ALA A 971 18.16 2.71 -9.27
CA ALA A 971 17.12 3.10 -10.21
C ALA A 971 17.43 4.42 -10.92
N LEU A 972 17.89 5.44 -10.19
CA LEU A 972 18.26 6.73 -10.77
C LEU A 972 19.49 6.62 -11.69
N VAL A 973 20.47 5.78 -11.35
CA VAL A 973 21.64 5.53 -12.22
C VAL A 973 21.21 4.82 -13.50
N ALA A 974 20.43 3.74 -13.38
CA ALA A 974 19.96 2.95 -14.53
C ALA A 974 19.11 3.77 -15.51
N ASN A 975 18.42 4.82 -15.04
CA ASN A 975 17.62 5.71 -15.88
C ASN A 975 18.37 6.98 -16.35
N GLY A 976 19.66 7.13 -16.03
CA GLY A 976 20.44 8.32 -16.38
C GLY A 976 19.95 9.60 -15.71
N LEU A 977 19.28 9.50 -14.56
CA LEU A 977 18.68 10.62 -13.82
C LEU A 977 19.47 11.01 -12.57
N ARG A 978 20.40 10.17 -12.10
CA ARG A 978 21.09 10.36 -10.82
C ARG A 978 21.83 11.69 -10.69
N HIS A 979 22.40 12.20 -11.78
CA HIS A 979 23.14 13.47 -11.80
C HIS A 979 22.23 14.71 -11.65
N LYS A 980 20.90 14.56 -11.78
CA LYS A 980 19.94 15.66 -11.69
C LYS A 980 19.41 15.89 -10.27
N ILE A 981 19.62 14.93 -9.38
CA ILE A 981 18.98 14.87 -8.06
C ILE A 981 20.04 14.72 -6.99
N ARG A 982 19.91 15.48 -5.91
CA ARG A 982 20.62 15.20 -4.66
C ARG A 982 19.83 14.23 -3.80
N LEU A 983 20.47 13.15 -3.34
CA LEU A 983 19.85 12.20 -2.43
C LEU A 983 20.13 12.53 -0.97
N GLN A 984 19.08 12.61 -0.17
CA GLN A 984 19.13 12.76 1.28
C GLN A 984 18.64 11.48 1.96
N VAL A 985 19.19 11.15 3.12
CA VAL A 985 18.66 10.09 3.98
C VAL A 985 18.42 10.61 5.39
N ASP A 986 17.34 10.14 6.02
CA ASP A 986 17.12 10.26 7.46
C ASP A 986 16.56 8.96 8.05
N GLY A 987 16.60 8.83 9.37
CA GLY A 987 16.23 7.60 10.08
C GLY A 987 17.36 7.07 10.96
N GLY A 988 17.25 7.33 12.27
CA GLY A 988 18.13 6.78 13.29
C GLY A 988 19.63 7.01 13.15
N LEU A 989 20.09 7.98 12.34
CA LEU A 989 21.51 8.38 12.22
C LEU A 989 22.00 8.99 13.54
N LYS A 990 23.13 8.49 14.04
CA LYS A 990 23.64 8.80 15.39
C LYS A 990 25.14 9.13 15.44
N THR A 991 25.96 8.56 14.55
CA THR A 991 27.42 8.70 14.55
C THR A 991 27.97 9.01 13.15
N GLY A 992 29.25 9.42 13.08
CA GLY A 992 29.92 9.65 11.80
C GLY A 992 30.02 8.38 10.95
N LEU A 993 30.05 7.21 11.60
CA LEU A 993 30.04 5.92 10.91
C LEU A 993 28.71 5.68 10.17
N ASP A 994 27.57 6.06 10.74
CA ASP A 994 26.28 6.00 10.05
C ASP A 994 26.30 6.87 8.78
N ILE A 995 26.88 8.08 8.88
CA ILE A 995 26.99 9.04 7.77
C ILE A 995 27.85 8.46 6.65
N ILE A 996 29.03 7.91 6.97
CA ILE A 996 29.94 7.32 5.98
C ILE A 996 29.26 6.14 5.27
N LYS A 997 28.60 5.25 6.02
CA LYS A 997 27.86 4.12 5.43
C LYS A 997 26.75 4.60 4.50
N ALA A 998 25.96 5.59 4.92
CA ALA A 998 24.94 6.20 4.08
C ALA A 998 25.52 6.85 2.81
N ALA A 999 26.67 7.54 2.92
CA ALA A 999 27.35 8.17 1.79
C ALA A 999 27.80 7.12 0.76
N ILE A 1000 28.40 6.02 1.20
CA ILE A 1000 28.82 4.90 0.34
C ILE A 1000 27.62 4.30 -0.39
N LEU A 1001 26.45 4.22 0.26
CA LEU A 1001 25.21 3.71 -0.33
C LEU A 1001 24.53 4.72 -1.29
N GLY A 1002 25.02 5.96 -1.39
CA GLY A 1002 24.61 6.94 -2.39
C GLY A 1002 24.00 8.24 -1.87
N ALA A 1003 23.93 8.45 -0.55
CA ALA A 1003 23.43 9.70 0.03
C ALA A 1003 24.46 10.85 -0.06
N GLU A 1004 23.97 12.07 -0.23
CA GLU A 1004 24.78 13.30 -0.30
C GLU A 1004 24.47 14.28 0.83
N SER A 1005 23.29 14.17 1.45
CA SER A 1005 22.89 14.93 2.64
C SER A 1005 22.16 14.05 3.67
N PHE A 1006 22.16 14.49 4.93
CA PHE A 1006 21.83 13.65 6.08
C PHE A 1006 20.95 14.42 7.08
N GLY A 1007 19.75 13.88 7.34
CA GLY A 1007 18.78 14.47 8.26
C GLY A 1007 18.82 13.84 9.66
N PHE A 1008 18.82 14.68 10.68
CA PHE A 1008 18.91 14.27 12.10
C PHE A 1008 17.72 14.79 12.91
N GLY A 1009 16.86 13.89 13.38
CA GLY A 1009 15.71 14.25 14.23
C GLY A 1009 16.01 14.04 15.71
N THR A 1010 16.04 12.78 16.14
CA THR A 1010 16.13 12.41 17.56
C THR A 1010 17.44 12.81 18.22
N GLY A 1011 18.59 12.64 17.56
CA GLY A 1011 19.90 13.01 18.13
C GLY A 1011 19.95 14.46 18.63
N PRO A 1012 19.64 15.46 17.77
CA PRO A 1012 19.53 16.86 18.18
C PRO A 1012 18.50 17.11 19.30
N MET A 1013 17.38 16.41 19.33
CA MET A 1013 16.42 16.52 20.44
C MET A 1013 17.01 16.03 21.77
N VAL A 1014 17.76 14.92 21.75
CA VAL A 1014 18.46 14.40 22.93
C VAL A 1014 19.54 15.38 23.38
N ALA A 1015 20.25 16.01 22.43
CA ALA A 1015 21.23 17.06 22.73
C ALA A 1015 20.60 18.28 23.42
N LEU A 1016 19.36 18.64 23.06
CA LEU A 1016 18.58 19.69 23.74
C LEU A 1016 18.01 19.26 25.11
N GLY A 1017 18.14 17.99 25.50
CA GLY A 1017 17.76 17.49 26.82
C GLY A 1017 16.64 16.44 26.82
N CYS A 1018 16.18 15.95 25.67
CA CYS A 1018 15.21 14.86 25.65
C CYS A 1018 15.77 13.60 26.35
N LYS A 1019 14.98 13.02 27.27
CA LYS A 1019 15.30 11.77 27.98
C LYS A 1019 14.67 10.51 27.37
N TYR A 1020 14.14 10.63 26.14
CA TYR A 1020 13.51 9.53 25.39
C TYR A 1020 12.38 8.78 26.13
N LEU A 1021 11.59 9.49 26.95
CA LEU A 1021 10.52 8.90 27.78
C LEU A 1021 9.27 8.46 26.99
N ARG A 1022 9.18 8.77 25.69
CA ARG A 1022 8.06 8.44 24.79
C ARG A 1022 6.69 8.97 25.26
N ILE A 1023 6.67 10.17 25.84
CA ILE A 1023 5.46 10.87 26.32
C ILE A 1023 5.15 12.17 25.53
N CYS A 1024 5.69 12.31 24.31
CA CYS A 1024 5.60 13.55 23.54
C CYS A 1024 4.17 13.92 23.15
N HIS A 1025 3.30 12.91 23.01
CA HIS A 1025 1.90 13.02 22.66
C HIS A 1025 1.00 13.41 23.86
N LEU A 1026 1.50 13.31 25.09
CA LEU A 1026 0.72 13.58 26.33
C LEU A 1026 0.86 15.01 26.85
N ASN A 1027 1.57 15.87 26.12
CA ASN A 1027 1.88 17.25 26.50
C ASN A 1027 2.60 17.43 27.86
N ASN A 1028 3.11 16.36 28.46
CA ASN A 1028 3.70 16.35 29.81
C ASN A 1028 5.23 16.11 29.79
N CYS A 1029 5.90 16.58 28.74
CA CYS A 1029 7.35 16.38 28.57
C CYS A 1029 8.14 16.92 29.77
N ALA A 1030 8.79 16.01 30.51
CA ALA A 1030 9.52 16.32 31.74
C ALA A 1030 10.74 17.26 31.57
N THR A 1031 11.12 17.60 30.34
CA THR A 1031 12.27 18.44 30.01
C THR A 1031 11.91 19.65 29.14
N GLY A 1032 10.63 19.97 29.01
CA GLY A 1032 10.17 21.14 28.25
C GLY A 1032 10.41 21.09 26.73
N VAL A 1033 10.86 19.96 26.17
CA VAL A 1033 11.22 19.83 24.74
C VAL A 1033 9.99 19.61 23.85
N ALA A 1034 9.12 18.66 24.21
CA ALA A 1034 8.00 18.21 23.37
C ALA A 1034 6.64 18.50 24.03
N THR A 1035 6.44 19.73 24.49
CA THR A 1035 5.25 20.17 25.22
C THR A 1035 4.92 21.63 24.87
N GLN A 1036 3.64 21.98 24.94
CA GLN A 1036 3.15 23.36 24.89
C GLN A 1036 2.72 23.89 26.27
N ASP A 1037 2.83 23.08 27.32
CA ASP A 1037 2.55 23.51 28.69
C ASP A 1037 3.58 24.56 29.14
N ASP A 1038 3.08 25.74 29.50
CA ASP A 1038 3.92 26.87 29.87
C ASP A 1038 4.76 26.63 31.12
N LYS A 1039 4.25 25.87 32.10
CA LYS A 1039 4.98 25.58 33.33
C LYS A 1039 6.15 24.65 33.04
N LEU A 1040 5.92 23.60 32.25
CA LEU A 1040 6.96 22.66 31.86
C LEU A 1040 8.03 23.33 30.98
N ARG A 1041 7.62 24.18 30.05
CA ARG A 1041 8.56 24.96 29.21
C ARG A 1041 9.41 25.90 30.06
N LYS A 1042 8.78 26.74 30.89
CA LYS A 1042 9.51 27.74 31.71
C LYS A 1042 10.43 27.12 32.74
N ASN A 1043 10.02 26.02 33.38
CA ASN A 1043 10.75 25.49 34.54
C ASN A 1043 11.70 24.33 34.20
N HIS A 1044 11.53 23.66 33.06
CA HIS A 1044 12.29 22.44 32.76
C HIS A 1044 13.01 22.44 31.41
N TYR A 1045 12.77 23.44 30.55
CA TYR A 1045 13.56 23.56 29.32
C TYR A 1045 14.94 24.16 29.63
N HIS A 1046 16.00 23.39 29.35
CA HIS A 1046 17.40 23.80 29.53
C HIS A 1046 18.26 23.51 28.28
N GLY A 1047 17.59 23.37 27.12
CA GLY A 1047 18.25 23.19 25.83
C GLY A 1047 18.81 24.52 25.35
N LEU A 1048 20.09 24.53 24.96
CA LEU A 1048 20.77 25.73 24.44
C LEU A 1048 21.32 25.43 23.05
N PRO A 1049 21.29 26.40 22.10
CA PRO A 1049 21.74 26.19 20.73
C PRO A 1049 23.14 25.57 20.62
N PHE A 1050 24.08 25.99 21.48
CA PHE A 1050 25.46 25.49 21.44
C PHE A 1050 25.55 23.97 21.63
N LYS A 1051 24.61 23.32 22.34
CA LYS A 1051 24.60 21.86 22.51
C LYS A 1051 24.37 21.15 21.18
N VAL A 1052 23.50 21.71 20.34
CA VAL A 1052 23.24 21.20 18.99
C VAL A 1052 24.43 21.52 18.08
N THR A 1053 25.01 22.72 18.21
CA THR A 1053 26.27 23.05 17.52
C THR A 1053 27.38 22.06 17.87
N ASN A 1054 27.53 21.68 19.14
CA ASN A 1054 28.49 20.67 19.58
C ASN A 1054 28.15 19.29 19.01
N TYR A 1055 26.87 18.89 19.02
CA TYR A 1055 26.42 17.63 18.42
C TYR A 1055 26.89 17.46 16.97
N PHE A 1056 26.79 18.51 16.15
CA PHE A 1056 27.28 18.48 14.78
C PHE A 1056 28.79 18.71 14.68
N GLY A 1057 29.35 19.55 15.56
CA GLY A 1057 30.79 19.84 15.63
C GLY A 1057 31.64 18.64 16.05
N ILE A 1058 31.03 17.65 16.69
CA ILE A 1058 31.63 16.38 17.06
C ILE A 1058 31.98 15.51 15.82
N TYR A 1059 31.36 15.77 14.66
CA TYR A 1059 31.73 15.11 13.39
C TYR A 1059 32.91 15.79 12.69
N ARG A 1060 33.67 16.65 13.38
CA ARG A 1060 34.96 17.16 12.89
C ARG A 1060 35.93 15.97 12.78
N PRO A 1061 36.65 15.84 11.65
CA PRO A 1061 37.69 14.83 11.54
C PRO A 1061 38.82 15.09 12.54
#